data_AF-A0A7C3MTG7-F1
#
_entry.id   AF-A0A7C3MTG7-F1
#
_cell.length_a   1.000
_cell.length_b   1.000
_cell.length_c   1.000
_cell.angle_alpha   90.00
_cell.angle_beta   90.00
_cell.angle_gamma   90.00
#
_symmetry.space_group_name_H-M   'P 1'
#
loop_
_entity.id
_entity.type
_entity.pdbx_description
1 polymer ?
#
loop_
_entity_poly.entity_id
_entity_poly.type
_entity_poly.pdbx_seq_one_letter_code
_entity_poly.pdbx_strand_id
1 'polypeptide(L)'
;MDNLTKKVIERARELGADLVGIAPVERFKGAPLRMSPNGLLPEAKSVIVVAIHHPDATIELSGEPTPHDIDSYAVQSTAMNPMLDDISFLLARFLEDRGYKALPIAASNIWRYRGYKDLEVNFAPDLAHRYAAVAAGLGEIGWNGLCLTPEFGPRQRFVSIITNAELSPSPMYEGEPLCDKCMECVKNCPTDAFRKEVKKINEIEIGGKVYKFPDTNKWRCAWAENFGLSLAYKIPEKVDEEVILEYLAKYGRHIGEIGSCLRFCMVPQKRYYDISYSRAPRRRKEILIKQEKKLLDKIKEICEGELVDIVAIGIKEDFVNDLSIRPEYYLPDVNSIISIGIKVPKEKLIETQEIKNTILRRINYTQFKIAHLLDMSGYSAICNTVAPDNLIAHRLGIYEPETFFSTIFTSASLPSIKERRVERKENLEPEILKRFCREIGADLVGFFNKDRYERFCKLLTDLRLFQNESKEEVIDIGKIYGPYVPMIKKTEDSIKRLDDWVPKANSVIVLGLHFPNASLDTAKVTPAETVGPYAFVQYETLNLLSDMAYKVVKRLNDNGYRATFTFDITGLASKIKNSRGMLPDMRAHSIYAFLSGLSYIGLHGYPITTEYGVRQRFIAIISDLSLPNDPIYSGEILCENCSKPCISACPTSAISYNTIPIDFEGNKIKIPKFDSFACDWAKRYCLVGEEGPYYWNVDVNIPVPKEKRIEDVVDSVSKTHWGVQKLHINIVEECLRKCIANGKFGT
;
A
#
# COMPACT_ATOMS: atom_id res chain seq x y z
N MET A 1 2.18 19.84 -26.15
CA MET A 1 1.77 19.31 -24.84
C MET A 1 0.98 20.39 -24.13
N ASP A 2 -0.30 20.14 -23.87
CA ASP A 2 -1.20 21.06 -23.17
C ASP A 2 -0.75 21.33 -21.71
N ASN A 3 -1.34 22.34 -21.09
CA ASN A 3 -0.98 22.81 -19.74
C ASN A 3 -1.25 21.76 -18.66
N LEU A 4 -2.32 20.97 -18.77
CA LEU A 4 -2.67 19.96 -17.77
C LEU A 4 -1.69 18.80 -17.81
N THR A 5 -1.34 18.33 -19.01
CA THR A 5 -0.39 17.24 -19.22
C THR A 5 0.97 17.55 -18.61
N LYS A 6 1.49 18.77 -18.83
CA LYS A 6 2.76 19.21 -18.22
C LYS A 6 2.69 19.14 -16.69
N LYS A 7 1.62 19.68 -16.10
CA LYS A 7 1.41 19.68 -14.65
C LYS A 7 1.29 18.27 -14.07
N VAL A 8 0.66 17.33 -14.78
CA VAL A 8 0.58 15.93 -14.37
C VAL A 8 1.98 15.29 -14.34
N ILE A 9 2.78 15.51 -15.38
CA ILE A 9 4.14 14.96 -15.46
C ILE A 9 5.05 15.57 -14.39
N GLU A 10 4.98 16.89 -14.20
CA GLU A 10 5.72 17.61 -13.15
C GLU A 10 5.33 17.07 -11.77
N ARG A 11 4.03 16.93 -11.50
CA ARG A 11 3.54 16.40 -10.23
C ARG A 11 3.99 14.97 -9.99
N ALA A 12 3.97 14.11 -11.01
CA ALA A 12 4.46 12.74 -10.88
C ALA A 12 5.94 12.69 -10.51
N ARG A 13 6.77 13.55 -11.12
CA ARG A 13 8.20 13.67 -10.82
C ARG A 13 8.47 14.22 -9.43
N GLU A 14 7.72 15.23 -8.99
CA GLU A 14 7.78 15.75 -7.61
C GLU A 14 7.49 14.66 -6.58
N LEU A 15 6.58 13.72 -6.90
CA LEU A 15 6.22 12.60 -6.04
C LEU A 15 7.23 11.43 -6.12
N GLY A 16 8.26 11.52 -6.96
CA GLY A 16 9.36 10.54 -7.04
C GLY A 16 9.34 9.61 -8.25
N ALA A 17 8.58 9.93 -9.31
CA ALA A 17 8.61 9.17 -10.56
C ALA A 17 9.94 9.33 -11.33
N ASP A 18 10.54 8.22 -11.75
CA ASP A 18 11.70 8.22 -12.65
C ASP A 18 11.26 8.34 -14.12
N LEU A 19 10.18 7.64 -14.49
CA LEU A 19 9.57 7.71 -15.83
C LEU A 19 8.09 8.04 -15.74
N VAL A 20 7.60 8.82 -16.70
CA VAL A 20 6.18 9.15 -16.84
C VAL A 20 5.81 9.08 -18.32
N GLY A 21 4.77 8.32 -18.63
CA GLY A 21 4.22 8.20 -19.98
C GLY A 21 2.71 8.32 -19.97
N ILE A 22 2.14 8.74 -21.10
CA ILE A 22 0.69 8.92 -21.25
C ILE A 22 0.22 8.17 -22.48
N ALA A 23 -0.75 7.28 -22.27
CA ALA A 23 -1.39 6.51 -23.34
C ALA A 23 -2.83 7.00 -23.53
N PRO A 24 -3.27 7.24 -24.78
CA PRO A 24 -4.68 7.43 -25.07
C PRO A 24 -5.37 6.04 -25.08
N VAL A 25 -6.65 5.97 -24.72
CA VAL A 25 -7.36 4.69 -24.51
C VAL A 25 -7.46 3.82 -25.76
N GLU A 26 -7.38 4.42 -26.94
CA GLU A 26 -7.40 3.73 -28.24
C GLU A 26 -6.24 2.74 -28.40
N ARG A 27 -5.11 2.97 -27.70
CA ARG A 27 -3.97 2.03 -27.69
C ARG A 27 -4.26 0.73 -26.92
N PHE A 28 -5.41 0.64 -26.23
CA PHE A 28 -5.88 -0.52 -25.49
C PHE A 28 -7.01 -1.28 -26.21
N LYS A 29 -7.32 -0.97 -27.47
CA LYS A 29 -8.41 -1.61 -28.25
C LYS A 29 -8.35 -3.16 -28.29
N GLY A 30 -7.17 -3.75 -28.13
CA GLY A 30 -6.96 -5.21 -28.10
C GLY A 30 -7.00 -5.83 -26.70
N ALA A 31 -7.16 -5.02 -25.64
CA ALA A 31 -7.25 -5.52 -24.27
C ALA A 31 -8.65 -6.13 -24.01
N PRO A 32 -8.77 -7.21 -23.22
CA PRO A 32 -10.07 -7.68 -22.76
C PRO A 32 -10.83 -6.54 -22.08
N LEU A 33 -12.12 -6.36 -22.42
CA LEU A 33 -12.91 -5.21 -21.96
C LEU A 33 -12.84 -5.05 -20.44
N ARG A 34 -12.97 -6.15 -19.68
CA ARG A 34 -12.94 -6.16 -18.20
C ARG A 34 -11.62 -5.73 -17.55
N MET A 35 -10.54 -5.68 -18.33
CA MET A 35 -9.20 -5.24 -17.92
C MET A 35 -8.71 -4.03 -18.72
N SER A 36 -9.60 -3.43 -19.53
CA SER A 36 -9.29 -2.25 -20.34
C SER A 36 -9.61 -0.97 -19.56
N PRO A 37 -8.99 0.17 -19.93
CA PRO A 37 -9.30 1.45 -19.30
C PRO A 37 -10.79 1.78 -19.33
N ASN A 38 -11.46 1.64 -20.48
CA ASN A 38 -12.89 1.90 -20.60
C ASN A 38 -13.79 0.85 -19.92
N GLY A 39 -13.26 -0.34 -19.61
CA GLY A 39 -14.01 -1.26 -18.78
C GLY A 39 -13.99 -0.92 -17.30
N LEU A 40 -12.85 -0.39 -16.82
CA LEU A 40 -12.63 0.02 -15.44
C LEU A 40 -13.26 1.39 -15.15
N LEU A 41 -13.09 2.34 -16.07
CA LEU A 41 -13.67 3.67 -16.03
C LEU A 41 -14.27 3.99 -17.42
N PRO A 42 -15.59 3.83 -17.63
CA PRO A 42 -16.23 3.98 -18.95
C PRO A 42 -15.88 5.27 -19.71
N GLU A 43 -15.80 6.39 -19.00
CA GLU A 43 -15.50 7.71 -19.55
C GLU A 43 -13.99 7.98 -19.75
N ALA A 44 -13.12 6.99 -19.54
CA ALA A 44 -11.69 7.17 -19.65
C ALA A 44 -11.26 7.65 -21.05
N LYS A 45 -10.36 8.62 -21.07
CA LYS A 45 -9.70 9.16 -22.27
C LYS A 45 -8.19 8.94 -22.27
N SER A 46 -7.58 8.82 -21.08
CA SER A 46 -6.13 8.68 -20.96
C SER A 46 -5.74 7.76 -19.80
N VAL A 47 -4.58 7.12 -19.95
CA VAL A 47 -3.90 6.34 -18.91
C VAL A 47 -2.53 6.95 -18.67
N ILE A 48 -2.29 7.42 -17.45
CA ILE A 48 -0.98 7.89 -17.00
C ILE A 48 -0.24 6.68 -16.45
N VAL A 49 1.00 6.48 -16.87
CA VAL A 49 1.87 5.41 -16.39
C VAL A 49 3.12 6.01 -15.78
N VAL A 50 3.41 5.61 -14.56
CA VAL A 50 4.58 6.06 -13.80
C VAL A 50 5.48 4.87 -13.49
N ALA A 51 6.79 5.07 -13.46
CA ALA A 51 7.76 4.07 -13.04
C ALA A 51 8.73 4.56 -11.97
N ILE A 52 9.17 3.63 -11.11
CA ILE A 52 10.33 3.78 -10.22
C ILE A 52 11.34 2.67 -10.57
N HIS A 53 12.60 3.05 -10.74
CA HIS A 53 13.73 2.16 -11.04
C HIS A 53 14.26 1.49 -9.77
N HIS A 54 14.67 0.22 -9.90
CA HIS A 54 15.39 -0.48 -8.84
C HIS A 54 16.86 -0.03 -8.83
N PRO A 55 17.50 0.19 -7.67
CA PRO A 55 18.95 0.22 -7.61
C PRO A 55 19.53 -1.04 -8.28
N ASP A 56 20.48 -0.88 -9.20
CA ASP A 56 20.93 -2.01 -10.02
C ASP A 56 21.53 -3.14 -9.18
N ALA A 57 22.31 -2.78 -8.15
CA ALA A 57 22.98 -3.75 -7.28
C ALA A 57 21.99 -4.65 -6.54
N THR A 58 20.79 -4.13 -6.21
CA THR A 58 19.71 -4.93 -5.63
C THR A 58 19.28 -6.07 -6.55
N ILE A 59 19.21 -5.84 -7.87
CA ILE A 59 18.85 -6.88 -8.85
C ILE A 59 20.05 -7.78 -9.15
N GLU A 60 21.24 -7.20 -9.27
CA GLU A 60 22.46 -7.90 -9.66
C GLU A 60 22.90 -8.90 -8.58
N LEU A 61 22.83 -8.52 -7.30
CA LEU A 61 23.41 -9.30 -6.19
C LEU A 61 22.41 -10.20 -5.46
N SER A 62 21.10 -9.95 -5.56
CA SER A 62 20.07 -10.82 -4.96
C SER A 62 19.87 -12.11 -5.75
N GLY A 63 19.27 -13.13 -5.14
CA GLY A 63 18.93 -14.39 -5.80
C GLY A 63 20.11 -15.36 -5.96
N GLU A 64 21.07 -15.32 -5.03
CA GLU A 64 22.19 -16.26 -4.91
C GLU A 64 22.30 -16.76 -3.45
N PRO A 65 22.58 -18.06 -3.23
CA PRO A 65 22.84 -19.10 -4.23
C PRO A 65 21.60 -19.54 -5.01
N THR A 66 20.39 -19.18 -4.55
CA THR A 66 19.14 -19.52 -5.23
C THR A 66 18.24 -18.29 -5.38
N PRO A 67 17.27 -18.31 -6.31
CA PRO A 67 16.29 -17.22 -6.42
C PRO A 67 15.48 -16.94 -5.13
N HIS A 68 15.42 -17.87 -4.17
CA HIS A 68 14.78 -17.65 -2.88
C HIS A 68 15.54 -16.71 -1.94
N ASP A 69 16.83 -16.50 -2.20
CA ASP A 69 17.70 -15.60 -1.45
C ASP A 69 17.45 -14.15 -1.89
N ILE A 70 16.27 -13.65 -1.58
CA ILE A 70 15.77 -12.36 -2.10
C ILE A 70 16.52 -11.16 -1.55
N ASP A 71 17.13 -11.24 -0.36
CA ASP A 71 17.95 -10.20 0.27
C ASP A 71 17.44 -8.77 -0.02
N SER A 72 18.24 -7.95 -0.73
CA SER A 72 17.92 -6.57 -1.08
C SER A 72 16.71 -6.41 -2.01
N TYR A 73 16.36 -7.41 -2.82
CA TYR A 73 15.21 -7.35 -3.74
C TYR A 73 13.87 -7.13 -3.02
N ALA A 74 13.81 -7.42 -1.72
CA ALA A 74 12.66 -7.06 -0.89
C ALA A 74 12.34 -5.54 -0.91
N VAL A 75 13.28 -4.67 -1.31
CA VAL A 75 13.03 -3.23 -1.54
C VAL A 75 11.87 -2.97 -2.51
N GLN A 76 11.63 -3.90 -3.44
CA GLN A 76 10.50 -3.82 -4.37
C GLN A 76 9.16 -3.78 -3.63
N SER A 77 9.00 -4.59 -2.59
CA SER A 77 7.75 -4.70 -1.81
C SER A 77 7.72 -3.77 -0.60
N THR A 78 8.87 -3.44 -0.01
CA THR A 78 8.97 -2.61 1.19
C THR A 78 9.04 -1.11 0.91
N ALA A 79 9.54 -0.69 -0.26
CA ALA A 79 9.66 0.72 -0.63
C ALA A 79 9.03 1.04 -2.00
N MET A 80 9.45 0.38 -3.09
CA MET A 80 9.08 0.80 -4.44
C MET A 80 7.59 0.69 -4.74
N ASN A 81 6.97 -0.48 -4.48
CA ASN A 81 5.53 -0.65 -4.71
C ASN A 81 4.71 0.31 -3.82
N PRO A 82 4.98 0.45 -2.52
CA PRO A 82 4.31 1.48 -1.72
C PRO A 82 4.50 2.90 -2.25
N MET A 83 5.71 3.31 -2.67
CA MET A 83 5.92 4.66 -3.22
C MET A 83 5.17 4.88 -4.54
N LEU A 84 5.05 3.84 -5.36
CA LEU A 84 4.20 3.88 -6.56
C LEU A 84 2.71 3.99 -6.20
N ASP A 85 2.27 3.30 -5.15
CA ASP A 85 0.92 3.40 -4.61
C ASP A 85 0.64 4.85 -4.13
N ASP A 86 1.58 5.49 -3.41
CA ASP A 86 1.52 6.91 -3.03
C ASP A 86 1.33 7.81 -4.28
N ILE A 87 2.18 7.63 -5.30
CA ILE A 87 2.12 8.43 -6.53
C ILE A 87 0.78 8.26 -7.23
N SER A 88 0.31 7.01 -7.38
CA SER A 88 -0.96 6.68 -8.03
C SER A 88 -2.14 7.36 -7.32
N PHE A 89 -2.19 7.23 -5.99
CA PHE A 89 -3.24 7.82 -5.16
C PHE A 89 -3.23 9.36 -5.22
N LEU A 90 -2.07 9.98 -5.01
CA LEU A 90 -1.92 11.43 -4.94
C LEU A 90 -2.12 12.11 -6.32
N LEU A 91 -1.74 11.45 -7.42
CA LEU A 91 -2.04 11.93 -8.77
C LEU A 91 -3.53 11.85 -9.11
N ALA A 92 -4.22 10.78 -8.68
CA ALA A 92 -5.66 10.70 -8.89
C ALA A 92 -6.40 11.81 -8.14
N ARG A 93 -6.03 12.08 -6.89
CA ARG A 93 -6.57 13.23 -6.14
C ARG A 93 -6.26 14.57 -6.80
N PHE A 94 -5.03 14.75 -7.27
CA PHE A 94 -4.62 15.96 -7.99
C PHE A 94 -5.50 16.25 -9.22
N LEU A 95 -5.93 15.20 -9.94
CA LEU A 95 -6.85 15.31 -11.08
C LEU A 95 -8.29 15.55 -10.64
N GLU A 96 -8.74 14.89 -9.57
CA GLU A 96 -10.08 15.06 -9.00
C GLU A 96 -10.32 16.50 -8.48
N ASP A 97 -9.32 17.08 -7.81
CA ASP A 97 -9.31 18.50 -7.41
C ASP A 97 -9.46 19.47 -8.59
N ARG A 98 -9.25 19.01 -9.83
CA ARG A 98 -9.37 19.77 -11.07
C ARG A 98 -10.61 19.39 -11.89
N GLY A 99 -11.52 18.59 -11.31
CA GLY A 99 -12.79 18.21 -11.92
C GLY A 99 -12.73 16.99 -12.84
N TYR A 100 -11.65 16.20 -12.79
CA TYR A 100 -11.52 14.97 -13.59
C TYR A 100 -11.73 13.72 -12.75
N LYS A 101 -12.43 12.74 -13.29
CA LYS A 101 -12.48 11.40 -12.70
C LYS A 101 -11.12 10.73 -12.89
N ALA A 102 -10.56 10.21 -11.81
CA ALA A 102 -9.30 9.47 -11.84
C ALA A 102 -9.39 8.22 -10.98
N LEU A 103 -9.13 7.07 -11.60
CA LEU A 103 -9.12 5.76 -10.98
C LEU A 103 -7.66 5.31 -10.81
N PRO A 104 -7.10 5.40 -9.60
CA PRO A 104 -5.76 4.91 -9.33
C PRO A 104 -5.78 3.37 -9.21
N ILE A 105 -4.78 2.71 -9.80
CA ILE A 105 -4.62 1.26 -9.72
C ILE A 105 -3.41 0.97 -8.83
N ALA A 106 -3.51 -0.04 -7.96
CA ALA A 106 -2.40 -0.47 -7.09
C ALA A 106 -1.27 -1.10 -7.91
N ALA A 107 -0.02 -0.86 -7.52
CA ALA A 107 1.17 -1.35 -8.22
C ALA A 107 1.30 -2.89 -8.25
N SER A 108 0.67 -3.60 -7.30
CA SER A 108 0.66 -5.07 -7.22
C SER A 108 -0.33 -5.60 -6.15
N ASN A 109 -0.40 -6.93 -6.04
CA ASN A 109 -0.99 -7.71 -4.92
C ASN A 109 -2.52 -7.71 -4.84
N ILE A 110 -3.17 -7.43 -5.95
CA ILE A 110 -4.61 -7.55 -6.14
C ILE A 110 -4.82 -8.35 -7.43
N TRP A 111 -5.02 -9.66 -7.29
CA TRP A 111 -5.04 -10.60 -8.41
C TRP A 111 -6.27 -11.49 -8.38
N ARG A 112 -6.92 -11.67 -9.54
CA ARG A 112 -7.85 -12.78 -9.77
C ARG A 112 -7.05 -13.95 -10.29
N TYR A 113 -6.86 -14.99 -9.47
CA TYR A 113 -6.06 -16.15 -9.92
C TYR A 113 -6.77 -16.96 -10.99
N ARG A 114 -8.11 -16.97 -10.97
CA ARG A 114 -8.97 -17.64 -11.94
C ARG A 114 -9.60 -16.63 -12.89
N GLY A 115 -9.95 -17.10 -14.09
CA GLY A 115 -10.83 -16.35 -14.99
C GLY A 115 -12.14 -15.93 -14.33
N TYR A 116 -12.78 -14.92 -14.89
CA TYR A 116 -14.03 -14.34 -14.36
C TYR A 116 -14.98 -13.95 -15.49
N LYS A 117 -16.12 -14.63 -15.58
CA LYS A 117 -17.10 -14.46 -16.67
C LYS A 117 -16.40 -14.65 -18.03
N ASP A 118 -16.51 -13.69 -18.95
CA ASP A 118 -15.84 -13.70 -20.25
C ASP A 118 -14.32 -13.43 -20.21
N LEU A 119 -13.75 -13.12 -19.03
CA LEU A 119 -12.31 -12.98 -18.86
C LEU A 119 -11.65 -14.35 -18.60
N GLU A 120 -11.22 -15.01 -19.68
CA GLU A 120 -10.56 -16.34 -19.66
C GLU A 120 -9.05 -16.29 -19.31
N VAL A 121 -8.62 -15.27 -18.55
CA VAL A 121 -7.21 -15.06 -18.18
C VAL A 121 -6.99 -15.36 -16.70
N ASN A 122 -6.08 -16.28 -16.41
CA ASN A 122 -5.61 -16.54 -15.03
C ASN A 122 -4.61 -15.47 -14.59
N PHE A 123 -4.53 -15.21 -13.28
CA PHE A 123 -3.68 -14.17 -12.69
C PHE A 123 -3.97 -12.77 -13.27
N ALA A 124 -5.24 -12.47 -13.50
CA ALA A 124 -5.66 -11.20 -14.04
C ALA A 124 -5.54 -10.07 -13.00
N PRO A 125 -4.73 -9.03 -13.24
CA PRO A 125 -4.83 -7.77 -12.50
C PRO A 125 -6.07 -6.98 -12.96
N ASP A 126 -6.34 -5.86 -12.31
CA ASP A 126 -7.30 -4.88 -12.82
C ASP A 126 -6.85 -4.29 -14.16
N LEU A 127 -5.59 -3.82 -14.22
CA LEU A 127 -4.93 -3.35 -15.44
C LEU A 127 -3.50 -3.92 -15.50
N ALA A 128 -3.08 -4.42 -16.66
CA ALA A 128 -1.72 -4.91 -16.84
C ALA A 128 -0.72 -3.76 -17.04
N HIS A 129 -0.10 -3.26 -15.97
CA HIS A 129 0.83 -2.12 -16.01
C HIS A 129 1.95 -2.23 -17.05
N ARG A 130 2.49 -3.44 -17.27
CA ARG A 130 3.52 -3.67 -18.30
C ARG A 130 3.06 -3.35 -19.72
N TYR A 131 1.80 -3.62 -20.05
CA TYR A 131 1.23 -3.29 -21.36
C TYR A 131 0.83 -1.82 -21.43
N ALA A 132 0.35 -1.26 -20.31
CA ALA A 132 0.10 0.17 -20.20
C ALA A 132 1.39 0.99 -20.42
N ALA A 133 2.54 0.56 -19.88
CA ALA A 133 3.83 1.22 -20.07
C ALA A 133 4.25 1.27 -21.55
N VAL A 134 4.07 0.17 -22.27
CA VAL A 134 4.32 0.11 -23.72
C VAL A 134 3.34 0.98 -24.49
N ALA A 135 2.05 0.93 -24.14
CA ALA A 135 1.03 1.82 -24.71
C ALA A 135 1.33 3.30 -24.44
N ALA A 136 2.00 3.61 -23.32
CA ALA A 136 2.45 4.95 -22.95
C ALA A 136 3.79 5.34 -23.58
N GLY A 137 4.33 4.50 -24.47
CA GLY A 137 5.56 4.78 -25.20
C GLY A 137 6.85 4.66 -24.40
N LEU A 138 6.80 4.11 -23.19
CA LEU A 138 7.97 4.02 -22.30
C LEU A 138 8.98 2.94 -22.74
N GLY A 139 8.58 2.01 -23.62
CA GLY A 139 9.45 0.91 -24.00
C GLY A 139 8.79 -0.15 -24.87
N GLU A 140 9.37 -1.35 -24.87
CA GLU A 140 8.94 -2.49 -25.68
C GLU A 140 8.75 -3.76 -24.83
N ILE A 141 8.02 -4.74 -25.36
CA ILE A 141 7.87 -6.04 -24.71
C ILE A 141 9.05 -6.94 -25.07
N GLY A 142 9.80 -7.37 -24.06
CA GLY A 142 10.86 -8.37 -24.22
C GLY A 142 10.34 -9.79 -24.39
N TRP A 143 11.21 -10.72 -24.78
CA TRP A 143 10.85 -12.14 -24.92
C TRP A 143 10.33 -12.76 -23.61
N ASN A 144 10.78 -12.27 -22.46
CA ASN A 144 10.27 -12.67 -21.14
C ASN A 144 8.83 -12.16 -20.86
N GLY A 145 8.27 -11.32 -21.73
CA GLY A 145 6.99 -10.67 -21.56
C GLY A 145 7.02 -9.45 -20.63
N LEU A 146 8.18 -9.01 -20.13
CA LEU A 146 8.31 -7.77 -19.34
C LEU A 146 8.40 -6.55 -20.27
N CYS A 147 8.05 -5.36 -19.75
CA CYS A 147 8.33 -4.10 -20.43
C CYS A 147 9.79 -3.71 -20.20
N LEU A 148 10.54 -3.56 -21.28
CA LEU A 148 11.92 -3.09 -21.29
C LEU A 148 11.90 -1.60 -21.64
N THR A 149 12.49 -0.75 -20.81
CA THR A 149 12.71 0.68 -21.09
C THR A 149 14.13 0.89 -21.60
N PRO A 150 14.39 1.91 -22.43
CA PRO A 150 15.75 2.18 -22.92
C PRO A 150 16.73 2.56 -21.79
N GLU A 151 16.25 3.19 -20.71
CA GLU A 151 17.07 3.66 -19.59
C GLU A 151 17.45 2.54 -18.62
N PHE A 152 16.51 1.64 -18.31
CA PHE A 152 16.61 0.72 -17.18
C PHE A 152 16.39 -0.76 -17.54
N GLY A 153 16.10 -1.05 -18.81
CA GLY A 153 15.71 -2.40 -19.24
C GLY A 153 14.46 -2.85 -18.49
N PRO A 154 14.43 -4.03 -17.85
CA PRO A 154 13.28 -4.46 -17.05
C PRO A 154 13.31 -3.96 -15.60
N ARG A 155 14.38 -3.29 -15.14
CA ARG A 155 14.65 -3.00 -13.73
C ARG A 155 13.86 -1.82 -13.18
N GLN A 156 12.54 -1.85 -13.36
CA GLN A 156 11.64 -0.84 -12.84
C GLN A 156 10.28 -1.46 -12.52
N ARG A 157 9.55 -0.81 -11.63
CA ARG A 157 8.14 -1.09 -11.34
C ARG A 157 7.27 0.00 -11.93
N PHE A 158 6.07 -0.37 -12.33
CA PHE A 158 5.10 0.53 -12.94
C PHE A 158 3.82 0.60 -12.14
N VAL A 159 3.14 1.74 -12.21
CA VAL A 159 1.77 1.92 -11.74
C VAL A 159 0.99 2.74 -12.78
N SER A 160 -0.34 2.70 -12.72
CA SER A 160 -1.19 3.37 -13.70
C SER A 160 -2.37 4.07 -13.06
N ILE A 161 -2.74 5.20 -13.65
CA ILE A 161 -3.90 6.01 -13.27
C ILE A 161 -4.77 6.17 -14.52
N ILE A 162 -6.02 5.75 -14.46
CA ILE A 162 -6.97 5.86 -15.57
C ILE A 162 -7.83 7.11 -15.35
N THR A 163 -8.00 7.96 -16.35
CA THR A 163 -8.73 9.23 -16.18
C THR A 163 -9.55 9.61 -17.41
N ASN A 164 -10.63 10.36 -17.17
CA ASN A 164 -11.40 11.03 -18.23
C ASN A 164 -10.75 12.35 -18.69
N ALA A 165 -9.65 12.78 -18.08
CA ALA A 165 -8.87 13.90 -18.56
C ALA A 165 -8.28 13.60 -19.94
N GLU A 166 -8.42 14.56 -20.86
CA GLU A 166 -7.84 14.48 -22.19
C GLU A 166 -6.40 15.00 -22.12
N LEU A 167 -5.43 14.09 -22.12
CA LEU A 167 -4.02 14.40 -21.99
C LEU A 167 -3.30 14.16 -23.32
N SER A 168 -2.29 14.98 -23.61
CA SER A 168 -1.42 14.81 -24.77
C SER A 168 -0.68 13.46 -24.67
N PRO A 169 -0.89 12.51 -25.60
CA PRO A 169 -0.27 11.19 -25.52
C PRO A 169 1.24 11.26 -25.80
N SER A 170 2.00 10.43 -25.10
CA SER A 170 3.41 10.21 -25.40
C SER A 170 3.57 9.51 -26.77
N PRO A 171 4.61 9.83 -27.56
CA PRO A 171 4.91 9.07 -28.77
C PRO A 171 5.23 7.60 -28.41
N MET A 172 4.95 6.67 -29.33
CA MET A 172 5.42 5.29 -29.16
C MET A 172 6.95 5.26 -29.21
N TYR A 173 7.59 4.33 -28.49
CA TYR A 173 9.03 4.15 -28.58
C TYR A 173 9.43 3.72 -30.01
N GLU A 174 10.35 4.44 -30.64
CA GLU A 174 10.84 4.19 -32.01
C GLU A 174 12.36 4.02 -32.12
N GLY A 175 13.04 3.87 -30.97
CA GLY A 175 14.48 3.65 -30.94
C GLY A 175 14.89 2.22 -31.33
N GLU A 176 16.17 1.92 -31.14
CA GLU A 176 16.73 0.59 -31.38
C GLU A 176 16.00 -0.50 -30.58
N PRO A 177 15.87 -1.73 -31.11
CA PRO A 177 15.22 -2.83 -30.41
C PRO A 177 15.79 -3.05 -29.00
N LEU A 178 14.90 -3.14 -28.01
CA LEU A 178 15.28 -3.30 -26.61
C LEU A 178 15.50 -4.76 -26.20
N CYS A 179 15.05 -5.70 -27.03
CA CYS A 179 15.29 -7.14 -26.86
C CYS A 179 16.01 -7.71 -28.09
N ASP A 180 17.22 -8.22 -27.88
CA ASP A 180 18.05 -8.91 -28.90
C ASP A 180 17.78 -10.42 -28.98
N LYS A 181 16.78 -10.93 -28.25
CA LYS A 181 16.46 -12.36 -28.16
C LYS A 181 17.66 -13.22 -27.71
N CYS A 182 18.52 -12.71 -26.82
CA CYS A 182 19.65 -13.47 -26.24
C CYS A 182 19.28 -14.75 -25.45
N MET A 183 18.00 -14.91 -25.07
CA MET A 183 17.44 -16.04 -24.33
C MET A 183 17.96 -16.24 -22.90
N GLU A 184 18.63 -15.26 -22.30
CA GLU A 184 19.09 -15.36 -20.89
C GLU A 184 17.93 -15.54 -19.90
N CYS A 185 16.77 -14.94 -20.16
CA CYS A 185 15.55 -15.16 -19.37
C CYS A 185 15.04 -16.60 -19.42
N VAL A 186 15.24 -17.30 -20.54
CA VAL A 186 14.83 -18.70 -20.74
C VAL A 186 15.82 -19.63 -20.05
N LYS A 187 17.12 -19.41 -20.28
CA LYS A 187 18.20 -20.25 -19.74
C LYS A 187 18.20 -20.29 -18.20
N ASN A 188 17.89 -19.16 -17.56
CA ASN A 188 17.94 -19.01 -16.11
C ASN A 188 16.56 -19.17 -15.43
N CYS A 189 15.51 -19.58 -16.14
CA CYS A 189 14.19 -19.76 -15.54
C CYS A 189 14.16 -21.03 -14.66
N PRO A 190 13.99 -20.92 -13.33
CA PRO A 190 14.10 -22.07 -12.44
C PRO A 190 12.91 -23.02 -12.54
N THR A 191 11.75 -22.52 -12.99
CA THR A 191 10.51 -23.31 -13.14
C THR A 191 10.29 -23.84 -14.55
N ASP A 192 11.20 -23.52 -15.47
CA ASP A 192 11.13 -23.87 -16.88
C ASP A 192 9.89 -23.35 -17.64
N ALA A 193 9.31 -22.24 -17.16
CA ALA A 193 8.04 -21.69 -17.64
C ALA A 193 8.05 -21.22 -19.11
N PHE A 194 9.22 -21.03 -19.72
CA PHE A 194 9.37 -20.64 -21.12
C PHE A 194 9.55 -21.82 -22.08
N ARG A 195 9.73 -23.05 -21.58
CA ARG A 195 9.88 -24.26 -22.41
C ARG A 195 8.76 -25.27 -22.14
N LYS A 196 8.28 -25.37 -20.90
CA LYS A 196 7.18 -26.25 -20.52
C LYS A 196 5.84 -25.52 -20.51
N GLU A 197 4.82 -26.21 -21.00
CA GLU A 197 3.42 -25.76 -20.97
C GLU A 197 3.20 -24.39 -21.62
N VAL A 198 4.05 -24.01 -22.59
CA VAL A 198 3.83 -22.83 -23.42
C VAL A 198 2.72 -23.13 -24.41
N LYS A 199 1.57 -22.46 -24.27
CA LYS A 199 0.39 -22.73 -25.10
C LYS A 199 0.58 -22.29 -26.54
N LYS A 200 1.16 -21.10 -26.73
CA LYS A 200 1.40 -20.47 -28.03
C LYS A 200 2.42 -19.35 -27.89
N ILE A 201 2.80 -18.73 -29.01
CA ILE A 201 3.40 -17.39 -28.99
C ILE A 201 2.26 -16.39 -29.01
N ASN A 202 2.21 -15.52 -28.00
CA ASN A 202 1.29 -14.40 -27.98
C ASN A 202 1.69 -13.39 -29.05
N GLU A 203 0.71 -12.88 -29.78
CA GLU A 203 0.86 -11.74 -30.69
C GLU A 203 -0.12 -10.67 -30.24
N ILE A 204 0.38 -9.55 -29.74
CA ILE A 204 -0.46 -8.45 -29.26
C ILE A 204 -0.10 -7.16 -29.99
N GLU A 205 -1.12 -6.45 -30.47
CA GLU A 205 -0.97 -5.14 -31.09
C GLU A 205 -1.18 -4.03 -30.04
N ILE A 206 -0.19 -3.16 -29.86
CA ILE A 206 -0.28 -1.98 -28.99
C ILE A 206 0.25 -0.79 -29.78
N GLY A 207 -0.57 0.24 -29.95
CA GLY A 207 -0.18 1.48 -30.64
C GLY A 207 0.33 1.26 -32.08
N GLY A 208 -0.25 0.29 -32.81
CA GLY A 208 0.12 -0.05 -34.18
C GLY A 208 1.36 -0.94 -34.31
N LYS A 209 1.97 -1.39 -33.20
CA LYS A 209 3.11 -2.31 -33.18
C LYS A 209 2.69 -3.68 -32.65
N VAL A 210 3.19 -4.74 -33.28
CA VAL A 210 2.93 -6.13 -32.86
C VAL A 210 4.11 -6.66 -32.06
N TYR A 211 3.83 -7.15 -30.85
CA TYR A 211 4.81 -7.74 -29.96
C TYR A 211 4.60 -9.25 -29.84
N LYS A 212 5.70 -10.02 -29.81
CA LYS A 212 5.67 -11.48 -29.75
C LYS A 212 6.47 -12.03 -28.57
N PHE A 213 5.85 -12.89 -27.75
CA PHE A 213 6.48 -13.53 -26.59
C PHE A 213 5.74 -14.83 -26.21
N PRO A 214 6.36 -15.77 -25.48
CA PRO A 214 5.73 -17.03 -25.09
C PRO A 214 4.53 -16.84 -24.15
N ASP A 215 3.43 -17.58 -24.41
CA ASP A 215 2.29 -17.71 -23.50
C ASP A 215 2.59 -18.74 -22.40
N THR A 216 3.36 -18.31 -21.41
CA THR A 216 3.82 -19.14 -20.28
C THR A 216 2.66 -19.58 -19.41
N ASN A 217 2.64 -20.83 -18.95
CA ASN A 217 1.74 -21.25 -17.88
C ASN A 217 2.03 -20.46 -16.57
N LYS A 218 1.06 -19.64 -16.15
CA LYS A 218 1.21 -18.76 -14.98
C LYS A 218 1.25 -19.52 -13.66
N TRP A 219 0.59 -20.67 -13.54
CA TRP A 219 0.69 -21.50 -12.32
C TRP A 219 2.12 -22.02 -12.12
N ARG A 220 2.76 -22.49 -13.20
CA ARG A 220 4.18 -22.87 -13.19
C ARG A 220 5.09 -21.69 -12.87
N CYS A 221 4.88 -20.54 -13.52
CA CYS A 221 5.68 -19.34 -13.28
C CYS A 221 5.56 -18.84 -11.83
N ALA A 222 4.37 -18.95 -11.25
CA ALA A 222 4.04 -18.45 -9.92
C ALA A 222 4.46 -19.37 -8.76
N TRP A 223 4.98 -20.58 -9.07
CA TRP A 223 5.35 -21.63 -8.12
C TRP A 223 6.09 -21.10 -6.89
N ALA A 224 7.23 -20.44 -7.12
CA ALA A 224 8.04 -19.87 -6.05
C ALA A 224 7.64 -18.43 -5.76
N GLU A 225 7.51 -17.57 -6.78
CA GLU A 225 7.32 -16.13 -6.56
C GLU A 225 6.05 -15.81 -5.76
N ASN A 226 4.90 -16.38 -6.15
CA ASN A 226 3.62 -16.04 -5.55
C ASN A 226 3.27 -17.00 -4.41
N PHE A 227 3.43 -18.31 -4.63
CA PHE A 227 3.01 -19.34 -3.67
C PHE A 227 4.11 -19.72 -2.68
N GLY A 228 5.36 -19.33 -2.92
CA GLY A 228 6.49 -19.59 -2.03
C GLY A 228 6.83 -21.06 -1.90
N LEU A 229 6.54 -21.89 -2.91
CA LEU A 229 6.98 -23.29 -2.93
C LEU A 229 8.47 -23.36 -3.24
N SER A 230 9.18 -24.27 -2.60
CA SER A 230 10.62 -24.43 -2.81
C SER A 230 10.93 -24.86 -4.24
N LEU A 231 11.94 -24.22 -4.85
CA LEU A 231 12.54 -24.63 -6.12
C LEU A 231 13.38 -25.90 -6.03
N ALA A 232 13.69 -26.40 -4.82
CA ALA A 232 14.40 -27.65 -4.64
C ALA A 232 13.52 -28.88 -4.94
N TYR A 233 12.19 -28.71 -4.97
CA TYR A 233 11.27 -29.79 -5.32
C TYR A 233 11.22 -30.03 -6.82
N LYS A 234 11.02 -31.30 -7.20
CA LYS A 234 10.76 -31.67 -8.60
C LYS A 234 9.40 -31.09 -9.00
N ILE A 235 9.41 -30.03 -9.79
CA ILE A 235 8.19 -29.43 -10.33
C ILE A 235 7.55 -30.41 -11.32
N PRO A 236 6.26 -30.79 -11.15
CA PRO A 236 5.55 -31.70 -12.05
C PRO A 236 5.53 -31.22 -13.51
N GLU A 237 5.26 -32.11 -14.47
CA GLU A 237 5.16 -31.75 -15.89
C GLU A 237 3.98 -30.84 -16.21
N LYS A 238 2.87 -31.02 -15.49
CA LYS A 238 1.69 -30.15 -15.55
C LYS A 238 1.52 -29.44 -14.21
N VAL A 239 1.38 -28.12 -14.24
CA VAL A 239 1.15 -27.32 -13.02
C VAL A 239 -0.13 -26.53 -13.17
N ASP A 240 -1.10 -26.79 -12.30
CA ASP A 240 -2.34 -26.04 -12.16
C ASP A 240 -2.59 -25.73 -10.68
N GLU A 241 -3.75 -25.15 -10.37
CA GLU A 241 -4.09 -24.75 -9.01
C GLU A 241 -4.11 -25.94 -8.03
N GLU A 242 -4.65 -27.09 -8.46
CA GLU A 242 -4.74 -28.29 -7.62
C GLU A 242 -3.36 -28.77 -7.21
N VAL A 243 -2.42 -28.81 -8.15
CA VAL A 243 -1.01 -29.13 -7.88
C VAL A 243 -0.40 -28.15 -6.89
N ILE A 244 -0.64 -26.84 -7.05
CA ILE A 244 -0.13 -25.83 -6.10
C ILE A 244 -0.67 -26.08 -4.68
N LEU A 245 -1.98 -26.31 -4.55
CA LEU A 245 -2.62 -26.55 -3.26
C LEU A 245 -2.14 -27.86 -2.61
N GLU A 246 -1.97 -28.93 -3.39
CA GLU A 246 -1.43 -30.21 -2.91
C GLU A 246 0.00 -30.03 -2.36
N TYR A 247 0.86 -29.34 -3.11
CA TYR A 247 2.24 -29.11 -2.69
C TYR A 247 2.33 -28.21 -1.46
N LEU A 248 1.47 -27.17 -1.36
CA LEU A 248 1.38 -26.34 -0.17
C LEU A 248 0.90 -27.13 1.05
N ALA A 249 -0.07 -28.02 0.89
CA ALA A 249 -0.55 -28.88 1.97
C ALA A 249 0.52 -29.89 2.43
N LYS A 250 1.27 -30.46 1.47
CA LYS A 250 2.27 -31.50 1.74
C LYS A 250 3.58 -30.96 2.30
N TYR A 251 4.07 -29.85 1.75
CA TYR A 251 5.42 -29.33 2.03
C TYR A 251 5.41 -27.97 2.75
N GLY A 252 4.26 -27.29 2.79
CA GLY A 252 4.17 -25.94 3.31
C GLY A 252 4.75 -24.89 2.36
N ARG A 253 4.62 -23.63 2.79
CA ARG A 253 5.25 -22.48 2.13
C ARG A 253 6.65 -22.26 2.69
N HIS A 254 7.63 -22.10 1.81
CA HIS A 254 8.99 -21.70 2.10
C HIS A 254 9.11 -20.16 2.10
N ILE A 255 9.54 -19.55 1.00
CA ILE A 255 9.62 -18.10 0.80
C ILE A 255 9.44 -17.78 -0.69
N GLY A 256 9.14 -16.52 -1.03
CA GLY A 256 9.10 -16.06 -2.42
C GLY A 256 10.46 -16.15 -3.12
N GLU A 257 10.54 -15.72 -4.38
CA GLU A 257 11.79 -15.62 -5.12
C GLU A 257 11.92 -14.26 -5.83
N ILE A 258 13.15 -13.90 -6.19
CA ILE A 258 13.38 -12.89 -7.23
C ILE A 258 13.07 -13.48 -8.60
N GLY A 259 12.35 -12.73 -9.43
CA GLY A 259 12.09 -13.12 -10.80
C GLY A 259 13.39 -13.25 -11.60
N SER A 260 13.81 -14.47 -11.93
CA SER A 260 15.05 -14.69 -12.70
C SER A 260 15.00 -14.02 -14.08
N CYS A 261 13.81 -13.89 -14.68
CA CYS A 261 13.63 -13.18 -15.94
C CYS A 261 13.80 -11.65 -15.84
N LEU A 262 13.66 -11.07 -14.65
CA LEU A 262 14.01 -9.68 -14.33
C LEU A 262 15.51 -9.59 -14.10
N ARG A 263 16.07 -10.48 -13.27
CA ARG A 263 17.49 -10.49 -12.89
C ARG A 263 18.45 -10.62 -14.06
N PHE A 264 18.19 -11.58 -14.96
CA PHE A 264 19.09 -11.92 -16.07
C PHE A 264 18.79 -11.17 -17.38
N CYS A 265 17.85 -10.22 -17.37
CA CYS A 265 17.51 -9.44 -18.55
C CYS A 265 18.05 -8.01 -18.45
N MET A 266 18.73 -7.56 -19.50
CA MET A 266 19.21 -6.19 -19.65
C MET A 266 19.24 -5.83 -21.14
N VAL A 267 18.95 -4.57 -21.48
CA VAL A 267 18.94 -4.09 -22.86
C VAL A 267 20.34 -4.14 -23.46
N PRO A 268 20.51 -4.56 -24.72
CA PRO A 268 21.82 -4.81 -25.32
C PRO A 268 22.71 -3.55 -25.35
N GLN A 269 22.11 -2.37 -25.46
CA GLN A 269 22.81 -1.08 -25.49
C GLN A 269 23.46 -0.70 -24.14
N LYS A 270 22.95 -1.24 -23.02
CA LYS A 270 23.45 -0.94 -21.67
C LYS A 270 24.08 -2.16 -20.98
N ARG A 271 23.95 -3.36 -21.54
CA ARG A 271 24.43 -4.61 -20.92
C ARG A 271 25.96 -4.74 -20.97
N TYR A 272 26.55 -5.19 -19.87
CA TYR A 272 27.88 -5.80 -19.84
C TYR A 272 27.94 -6.92 -18.79
N TYR A 273 29.03 -7.68 -18.75
CA TYR A 273 29.22 -8.78 -17.81
C TYR A 273 30.50 -8.57 -17.01
N ASP A 274 30.41 -8.83 -15.71
CA ASP A 274 31.51 -8.77 -14.75
C ASP A 274 31.26 -9.87 -13.72
N ILE A 275 31.78 -11.06 -14.04
CA ILE A 275 31.52 -12.30 -13.28
C ILE A 275 32.11 -12.23 -11.86
N SER A 276 33.15 -11.42 -11.64
CA SER A 276 33.68 -11.18 -10.29
C SER A 276 32.73 -10.37 -9.40
N TYR A 277 31.77 -9.67 -10.01
CA TYR A 277 30.76 -8.90 -9.29
C TYR A 277 29.44 -9.65 -9.17
N SER A 278 28.91 -10.14 -10.29
CA SER A 278 27.65 -10.89 -10.34
C SER A 278 27.56 -11.77 -11.59
N ARG A 279 26.81 -12.86 -11.49
CA ARG A 279 26.40 -13.70 -12.63
C ARG A 279 25.37 -13.01 -13.53
N ALA A 280 24.61 -12.07 -12.98
CA ALA A 280 23.64 -11.28 -13.74
C ALA A 280 24.37 -10.27 -14.65
N PRO A 281 23.78 -9.89 -15.81
CA PRO A 281 24.28 -8.77 -16.58
C PRO A 281 24.28 -7.50 -15.73
N ARG A 282 25.31 -6.67 -15.86
CA ARG A 282 25.37 -5.34 -15.24
C ARG A 282 24.90 -4.26 -16.21
N ARG A 283 24.38 -3.15 -15.68
CA ARG A 283 23.96 -1.99 -16.47
C ARG A 283 25.07 -0.92 -16.52
N ARG A 284 25.43 -0.48 -17.72
CA ARG A 284 26.38 0.62 -17.93
C ARG A 284 25.77 1.92 -17.44
N LYS A 285 26.41 2.52 -16.43
CA LYS A 285 26.03 3.81 -15.83
C LYS A 285 27.07 4.88 -16.12
N GLU A 286 26.63 6.12 -16.23
CA GLU A 286 27.49 7.30 -16.28
C GLU A 286 27.49 7.98 -14.91
N ILE A 287 28.65 8.44 -14.44
CA ILE A 287 28.74 9.19 -13.19
C ILE A 287 28.28 10.63 -13.44
N LEU A 288 27.09 10.95 -12.94
CA LEU A 288 26.45 12.26 -13.12
C LEU A 288 26.84 13.26 -12.03
N ILE A 289 27.08 12.78 -10.79
CA ILE A 289 27.47 13.63 -9.65
C ILE A 289 28.82 13.16 -9.12
N LYS A 290 29.91 13.80 -9.54
CA LYS A 290 31.28 13.46 -9.11
C LYS A 290 31.69 14.09 -7.77
N GLN A 291 30.99 15.13 -7.32
CA GLN A 291 31.37 15.90 -6.14
C GLN A 291 30.81 15.24 -4.88
N GLU A 292 31.68 14.69 -4.03
CA GLU A 292 31.30 13.99 -2.80
C GLU A 292 30.44 14.85 -1.88
N LYS A 293 30.81 16.14 -1.70
CA LYS A 293 30.04 17.10 -0.91
C LYS A 293 28.60 17.24 -1.40
N LYS A 294 28.39 17.28 -2.73
CA LYS A 294 27.05 17.41 -3.31
C LYS A 294 26.21 16.16 -3.10
N LEU A 295 26.82 14.97 -3.10
CA LEU A 295 26.12 13.73 -2.73
C LEU A 295 25.74 13.74 -1.24
N LEU A 296 26.68 14.12 -0.37
CA LEU A 296 26.44 14.25 1.06
C LEU A 296 25.28 15.21 1.36
N ASP A 297 25.29 16.40 0.77
CA ASP A 297 24.26 17.43 0.99
C ASP A 297 22.86 16.90 0.61
N LYS A 298 22.75 16.16 -0.50
CA LYS A 298 21.50 15.51 -0.91
C LYS A 298 21.07 14.36 0.00
N ILE A 299 22.02 13.56 0.52
CA ILE A 299 21.72 12.51 1.50
C ILE A 299 21.17 13.15 2.78
N LYS A 300 21.77 14.26 3.24
CA LYS A 300 21.30 15.02 4.40
C LYS A 300 19.91 15.61 4.17
N GLU A 301 19.64 16.15 2.98
CA GLU A 301 18.30 16.64 2.60
C GLU A 301 17.24 15.53 2.68
N ILE A 302 17.55 14.32 2.20
CA ILE A 302 16.65 13.15 2.34
C ILE A 302 16.44 12.83 3.83
N CYS A 303 17.52 12.71 4.62
CA CYS A 303 17.42 12.41 6.05
C CYS A 303 16.59 13.45 6.81
N GLU A 304 16.76 14.73 6.51
CA GLU A 304 15.99 15.82 7.11
C GLU A 304 14.50 15.74 6.74
N GLY A 305 14.18 15.59 5.45
CA GLY A 305 12.80 15.49 4.96
C GLY A 305 12.05 14.26 5.48
N GLU A 306 12.79 13.18 5.75
CA GLU A 306 12.27 11.92 6.30
C GLU A 306 12.29 11.85 7.84
N LEU A 307 12.75 12.92 8.51
CA LEU A 307 12.85 13.03 9.97
C LEU A 307 13.71 11.91 10.61
N VAL A 308 14.78 11.51 9.92
CA VAL A 308 15.81 10.60 10.45
C VAL A 308 16.47 11.22 11.67
N ASP A 309 16.49 10.51 12.79
CA ASP A 309 17.00 11.05 14.05
C ASP A 309 18.52 11.02 14.15
N ILE A 310 19.16 10.03 13.52
CA ILE A 310 20.61 9.82 13.59
C ILE A 310 21.11 9.30 12.25
N VAL A 311 22.22 9.83 11.76
CA VAL A 311 22.92 9.32 10.56
C VAL A 311 24.41 9.25 10.82
N ALA A 312 25.04 8.17 10.36
CA ALA A 312 26.49 8.07 10.26
C ALA A 312 26.89 7.58 8.88
N ILE A 313 28.03 8.08 8.41
CA ILE A 313 28.73 7.57 7.24
C ILE A 313 30.12 7.15 7.71
N GLY A 314 30.46 5.90 7.47
CA GLY A 314 31.81 5.36 7.62
C GLY A 314 32.39 4.93 6.28
N ILE A 315 33.65 4.54 6.30
CA ILE A 315 34.39 4.03 5.15
C ILE A 315 34.67 2.54 5.33
N LYS A 316 34.95 1.85 4.22
CA LYS A 316 35.28 0.42 4.23
C LYS A 316 36.41 0.08 5.20
N GLU A 317 37.40 0.96 5.32
CA GLU A 317 38.56 0.80 6.20
C GLU A 317 38.18 0.66 7.68
N ASP A 318 37.04 1.22 8.08
CA ASP A 318 36.52 1.11 9.45
C ASP A 318 36.17 -0.35 9.83
N PHE A 319 36.04 -1.25 8.83
CA PHE A 319 35.61 -2.64 9.01
C PHE A 319 36.67 -3.69 8.62
N VAL A 320 37.88 -3.28 8.22
CA VAL A 320 38.93 -4.21 7.74
C VAL A 320 39.29 -5.26 8.78
N ASN A 321 39.33 -4.88 10.05
CA ASN A 321 39.62 -5.79 11.16
C ASN A 321 38.38 -6.38 11.84
N ASP A 322 37.17 -6.08 11.35
CA ASP A 322 35.93 -6.56 11.95
C ASP A 322 35.66 -8.03 11.57
N LEU A 323 35.67 -8.93 12.55
CA LEU A 323 35.47 -10.36 12.32
C LEU A 323 34.02 -10.74 11.96
N SER A 324 33.07 -9.85 12.20
CA SER A 324 31.62 -10.10 12.07
C SER A 324 30.98 -9.37 10.89
N ILE A 325 31.56 -8.24 10.45
CA ILE A 325 31.03 -7.43 9.36
C ILE A 325 32.07 -7.30 8.26
N ARG A 326 31.74 -7.82 7.07
CA ARG A 326 32.50 -7.65 5.84
C ARG A 326 31.64 -6.90 4.82
N PRO A 327 31.77 -5.57 4.69
CA PRO A 327 30.96 -4.77 3.76
C PRO A 327 30.95 -5.31 2.32
N GLU A 328 32.06 -5.91 1.87
CA GLU A 328 32.25 -6.46 0.53
C GLU A 328 31.34 -7.66 0.23
N TYR A 329 30.83 -8.34 1.26
CA TYR A 329 29.90 -9.45 1.07
C TYR A 329 28.50 -8.96 0.70
N TYR A 330 28.16 -7.72 1.03
CA TYR A 330 26.89 -7.09 0.66
C TYR A 330 27.01 -6.28 -0.63
N LEU A 331 28.17 -5.66 -0.86
CA LEU A 331 28.46 -4.90 -2.07
C LEU A 331 29.95 -5.03 -2.43
N PRO A 332 30.33 -5.77 -3.50
CA PRO A 332 31.73 -6.08 -3.79
C PRO A 332 32.63 -4.85 -4.00
N ASP A 333 32.09 -3.78 -4.57
CA ASP A 333 32.79 -2.52 -4.86
C ASP A 333 32.52 -1.43 -3.80
N VAL A 334 32.10 -1.81 -2.59
CA VAL A 334 31.82 -0.86 -1.49
C VAL A 334 33.02 0.00 -1.14
N ASN A 335 32.73 1.28 -0.88
CA ASN A 335 33.68 2.26 -0.39
C ASN A 335 33.15 3.00 0.85
N SER A 336 31.85 3.29 0.89
CA SER A 336 31.19 3.95 2.04
C SER A 336 29.98 3.16 2.56
N ILE A 337 29.77 3.25 3.86
CA ILE A 337 28.68 2.60 4.61
C ILE A 337 27.87 3.69 5.31
N ILE A 338 26.58 3.79 4.99
CA ILE A 338 25.66 4.76 5.55
C ILE A 338 24.73 4.02 6.51
N SER A 339 24.65 4.45 7.76
CA SER A 339 23.69 3.93 8.74
C SER A 339 22.75 5.05 9.16
N ILE A 340 21.44 4.81 9.02
CA ILE A 340 20.38 5.74 9.42
C ILE A 340 19.57 5.12 10.56
N GLY A 341 19.13 5.96 11.51
CA GLY A 341 18.38 5.56 12.69
C GLY A 341 17.13 6.41 12.89
N ILE A 342 15.98 5.76 13.12
CA ILE A 342 14.73 6.40 13.54
C ILE A 342 14.35 5.89 14.93
N LYS A 343 14.19 6.82 15.86
CA LYS A 343 13.82 6.55 17.25
C LYS A 343 12.35 6.18 17.36
N VAL A 344 12.09 5.18 18.19
CA VAL A 344 10.77 4.78 18.66
C VAL A 344 10.47 5.54 19.96
N PRO A 345 9.21 5.93 20.22
CA PRO A 345 8.82 6.46 21.51
C PRO A 345 9.18 5.48 22.65
N LYS A 346 9.86 5.95 23.70
CA LYS A 346 10.37 5.11 24.80
C LYS A 346 9.30 4.46 25.67
N GLU A 347 8.09 5.03 25.72
CA GLU A 347 7.03 4.57 26.61
C GLU A 347 6.16 3.53 25.90
N LYS A 348 6.03 2.33 26.50
CA LYS A 348 5.25 1.21 25.93
C LYS A 348 3.79 1.56 25.64
N LEU A 349 3.17 2.45 26.41
CA LEU A 349 1.80 2.93 26.16
C LEU A 349 1.71 3.75 24.86
N ILE A 350 2.77 4.52 24.57
CA ILE A 350 2.88 5.35 23.36
C ILE A 350 3.20 4.48 22.14
N GLU A 351 3.90 3.37 22.34
CA GLU A 351 4.32 2.45 21.28
C GLU A 351 3.16 1.58 20.74
N THR A 352 2.43 2.10 19.73
CA THR A 352 1.38 1.35 19.02
C THR A 352 1.92 0.56 17.83
N GLN A 353 1.15 -0.43 17.36
CA GLN A 353 1.52 -1.19 16.16
C GLN A 353 1.54 -0.28 14.92
N GLU A 354 0.64 0.70 14.87
CA GLU A 354 0.55 1.73 13.85
C GLU A 354 1.85 2.56 13.79
N ILE A 355 2.38 3.01 14.92
CA ILE A 355 3.67 3.72 14.97
C ILE A 355 4.81 2.84 14.49
N LYS A 356 4.90 1.59 14.95
CA LYS A 356 5.94 0.64 14.51
C LYS A 356 5.93 0.45 13.00
N ASN A 357 4.75 0.18 12.44
CA ASN A 357 4.58 -0.02 11.00
C ASN A 357 4.96 1.25 10.22
N THR A 358 4.62 2.43 10.75
CA THR A 358 4.94 3.71 10.13
C THR A 358 6.44 3.98 10.16
N ILE A 359 7.11 3.78 11.30
CA ILE A 359 8.58 3.92 11.41
C ILE A 359 9.28 2.98 10.43
N LEU A 360 8.84 1.71 10.34
CA LEU A 360 9.40 0.74 9.40
C LEU A 360 9.20 1.20 7.94
N ARG A 361 8.03 1.72 7.59
CA ARG A 361 7.77 2.30 6.27
C ARG A 361 8.68 3.50 5.99
N ARG A 362 8.83 4.44 6.94
CA ARG A 362 9.70 5.62 6.79
C ARG A 362 11.16 5.24 6.60
N ILE A 363 11.69 4.32 7.40
CA ILE A 363 13.10 3.92 7.28
C ILE A 363 13.34 3.16 5.97
N ASN A 364 12.39 2.34 5.51
CA ASN A 364 12.43 1.69 4.20
C ASN A 364 12.42 2.69 3.04
N TYR A 365 11.60 3.75 3.14
CA TYR A 365 11.58 4.83 2.15
C TYR A 365 12.90 5.59 2.13
N THR A 366 13.43 5.92 3.31
CA THR A 366 14.67 6.68 3.43
C THR A 366 15.85 5.91 2.86
N GLN A 367 16.04 4.64 3.26
CA GLN A 367 17.15 3.83 2.75
C GLN A 367 17.05 3.63 1.23
N PHE A 368 15.83 3.43 0.70
CA PHE A 368 15.61 3.34 -0.74
C PHE A 368 15.96 4.65 -1.44
N LYS A 369 15.46 5.79 -0.96
CA LYS A 369 15.73 7.11 -1.56
C LYS A 369 17.23 7.42 -1.60
N ILE A 370 17.97 7.06 -0.55
CA ILE A 370 19.44 7.21 -0.50
C ILE A 370 20.12 6.29 -1.52
N ALA A 371 19.78 4.99 -1.52
CA ALA A 371 20.35 4.03 -2.47
C ALA A 371 20.02 4.40 -3.93
N HIS A 372 18.78 4.81 -4.18
CA HIS A 372 18.29 5.26 -5.48
C HIS A 372 19.00 6.52 -5.96
N LEU A 373 19.18 7.52 -5.09
CA LEU A 373 19.95 8.73 -5.39
C LEU A 373 21.38 8.38 -5.84
N LEU A 374 22.04 7.47 -5.10
CA LEU A 374 23.41 7.04 -5.39
C LEU A 374 23.49 6.24 -6.70
N ASP A 375 22.53 5.33 -6.94
CA ASP A 375 22.44 4.55 -8.18
C ASP A 375 22.22 5.44 -9.40
N MET A 376 21.24 6.34 -9.33
CA MET A 376 20.95 7.32 -10.38
C MET A 376 22.08 8.33 -10.59
N SER A 377 22.95 8.52 -9.60
CA SER A 377 24.15 9.35 -9.72
C SER A 377 25.33 8.61 -10.39
N GLY A 378 25.19 7.31 -10.64
CA GLY A 378 26.14 6.46 -11.37
C GLY A 378 26.93 5.49 -10.49
N TYR A 379 26.72 5.47 -9.18
CA TYR A 379 27.44 4.60 -8.24
C TYR A 379 26.68 3.29 -8.01
N SER A 380 27.35 2.23 -7.58
CA SER A 380 26.67 1.05 -7.07
C SER A 380 26.13 1.39 -5.69
N ALA A 381 24.88 1.03 -5.42
CA ALA A 381 24.26 1.24 -4.11
C ALA A 381 23.24 0.14 -3.82
N ILE A 382 23.26 -0.37 -2.60
CA ILE A 382 22.37 -1.44 -2.15
C ILE A 382 21.87 -1.14 -0.73
N CYS A 383 20.60 -1.42 -0.47
CA CYS A 383 19.94 -1.26 0.82
C CYS A 383 19.06 -2.49 1.11
N ASN A 384 18.43 -2.54 2.28
CA ASN A 384 17.52 -3.61 2.67
C ASN A 384 18.16 -5.01 2.59
N THR A 385 19.46 -5.07 2.87
CA THR A 385 20.24 -6.31 2.91
C THR A 385 20.06 -7.03 4.24
N VAL A 386 20.51 -8.29 4.35
CA VAL A 386 20.59 -9.05 5.60
C VAL A 386 21.71 -8.60 6.55
N ALA A 387 22.38 -7.48 6.27
CA ALA A 387 23.42 -6.93 7.12
C ALA A 387 22.92 -6.64 8.55
N PRO A 388 23.76 -6.85 9.58
CA PRO A 388 23.34 -6.64 10.97
C PRO A 388 23.32 -5.15 11.32
N ASP A 389 22.23 -4.46 10.98
CA ASP A 389 22.09 -3.00 11.09
C ASP A 389 22.49 -2.43 12.45
N ASN A 390 22.02 -3.04 13.55
CA ASN A 390 22.35 -2.59 14.91
C ASN A 390 23.85 -2.73 15.23
N LEU A 391 24.49 -3.79 14.74
CA LEU A 391 25.92 -4.00 14.95
C LEU A 391 26.73 -2.97 14.15
N ILE A 392 26.31 -2.68 12.92
CA ILE A 392 26.93 -1.64 12.09
C ILE A 392 26.77 -0.27 12.74
N ALA A 393 25.58 0.08 13.22
CA ALA A 393 25.33 1.30 13.98
C ALA A 393 26.23 1.39 15.23
N HIS A 394 26.46 0.27 15.91
CA HIS A 394 27.38 0.20 17.06
C HIS A 394 28.83 0.44 16.64
N ARG A 395 29.31 -0.16 15.52
CA ARG A 395 30.67 0.07 15.01
C ARG A 395 30.89 1.51 14.56
N LEU A 396 29.89 2.11 13.94
CA LEU A 396 29.89 3.52 13.58
C LEU A 396 29.68 4.44 14.80
N GLY A 397 29.46 3.89 16.00
CA GLY A 397 29.36 4.65 17.25
C GLY A 397 28.09 5.49 17.38
N ILE A 398 27.00 5.09 16.72
CA ILE A 398 25.69 5.78 16.76
C ILE A 398 24.56 4.92 17.32
N TYR A 399 24.84 3.68 17.73
CA TYR A 399 23.82 2.80 18.31
C TYR A 399 23.17 3.43 19.54
N GLU A 400 21.85 3.40 19.56
CA GLU A 400 21.03 3.76 20.72
C GLU A 400 19.92 2.74 20.92
N PRO A 401 19.51 2.49 22.17
CA PRO A 401 18.28 1.76 22.44
C PRO A 401 17.08 2.40 21.73
N GLU A 402 16.10 1.57 21.41
CA GLU A 402 14.78 1.98 20.93
C GLU A 402 14.87 2.79 19.63
N THR A 403 15.81 2.39 18.77
CA THR A 403 16.05 2.98 17.47
C THR A 403 16.05 1.87 16.43
N PHE A 404 15.22 2.02 15.39
CA PHE A 404 15.34 1.19 14.20
C PHE A 404 16.48 1.72 13.35
N PHE A 405 17.46 0.86 13.06
CA PHE A 405 18.56 1.18 12.16
C PHE A 405 18.37 0.49 10.81
N SER A 406 18.90 1.11 9.75
CA SER A 406 19.07 0.50 8.44
C SER A 406 20.37 0.96 7.82
N THR A 407 20.98 0.07 7.04
CA THR A 407 22.29 0.28 6.41
C THR A 407 22.18 0.33 4.90
N ILE A 408 22.91 1.26 4.29
CA ILE A 408 23.11 1.39 2.84
C ILE A 408 24.61 1.25 2.57
N PHE A 409 24.97 0.41 1.61
CA PHE A 409 26.34 0.28 1.12
C PHE A 409 26.44 0.94 -0.25
N THR A 410 27.55 1.63 -0.53
CA THR A 410 27.77 2.26 -1.83
C THR A 410 29.23 2.26 -2.25
N SER A 411 29.47 2.24 -3.57
CA SER A 411 30.79 2.46 -4.16
C SER A 411 31.17 3.94 -4.25
N ALA A 412 30.24 4.86 -3.92
CA ALA A 412 30.57 6.28 -3.80
C ALA A 412 31.57 6.51 -2.64
N SER A 413 32.54 7.39 -2.88
CA SER A 413 33.39 7.93 -1.83
C SER A 413 32.67 9.08 -1.15
N LEU A 414 32.31 8.89 0.11
CA LEU A 414 31.61 9.87 0.93
C LEU A 414 32.45 10.19 2.17
N PRO A 415 32.51 11.47 2.59
CA PRO A 415 33.20 11.84 3.82
C PRO A 415 32.47 11.27 5.03
N SER A 416 33.24 10.80 6.02
CA SER A 416 32.69 10.27 7.26
C SER A 416 31.98 11.36 8.07
N ILE A 417 30.77 11.07 8.54
CA ILE A 417 29.98 11.97 9.38
C ILE A 417 29.28 11.21 10.49
N LYS A 418 28.92 11.90 11.57
CA LYS A 418 28.00 11.43 12.60
C LYS A 418 27.14 12.60 13.04
N GLU A 419 25.87 12.56 12.70
CA GLU A 419 24.97 13.69 12.91
C GLU A 419 23.66 13.23 13.55
N ARG A 420 23.09 14.13 14.35
CA ARG A 420 21.79 13.96 14.98
C ARG A 420 20.84 15.00 14.44
N ARG A 421 19.58 14.62 14.29
CA ARG A 421 18.51 15.56 13.97
C ARG A 421 18.47 16.66 15.03
N VAL A 422 18.43 17.89 14.57
CA VAL A 422 18.18 19.05 15.44
C VAL A 422 16.68 19.11 15.69
N GLU A 423 16.27 19.02 16.96
CA GLU A 423 14.87 19.22 17.35
C GLU A 423 14.42 20.64 17.00
N ARG A 424 13.25 20.76 16.35
CA ARG A 424 12.70 22.05 15.96
C ARG A 424 11.59 22.45 16.92
N LYS A 425 11.90 23.38 17.83
CA LYS A 425 10.87 24.04 18.64
C LYS A 425 10.04 24.93 17.73
N GLU A 426 8.74 24.66 17.67
CA GLU A 426 7.81 25.33 16.78
C GLU A 426 6.58 25.75 17.56
N ASN A 427 5.86 26.75 17.05
CA ASN A 427 4.61 27.17 17.67
C ASN A 427 3.53 26.08 17.48
N LEU A 428 2.84 25.73 18.58
CA LEU A 428 1.78 24.74 18.66
C LEU A 428 0.39 25.35 18.94
N GLU A 429 0.25 26.67 18.80
CA GLU A 429 -1.05 27.33 18.84
C GLU A 429 -2.03 26.63 17.88
N PRO A 430 -3.31 26.44 18.27
CA PRO A 430 -4.25 25.57 17.55
C PRO A 430 -4.32 25.83 16.04
N GLU A 431 -4.40 27.09 15.61
CA GLU A 431 -4.51 27.43 14.19
C GLU A 431 -3.22 27.19 13.40
N ILE A 432 -2.06 27.34 14.05
CA ILE A 432 -0.76 27.03 13.43
C ILE A 432 -0.64 25.52 13.25
N LEU A 433 -1.05 24.74 14.26
CA LEU A 433 -1.05 23.29 14.19
C LEU A 433 -2.02 22.76 13.13
N LYS A 434 -3.24 23.34 13.03
CA LYS A 434 -4.19 23.02 11.96
C LYS A 434 -3.61 23.32 10.58
N ARG A 435 -2.98 24.49 10.40
CA ARG A 435 -2.33 24.85 9.13
C ARG A 435 -1.22 23.87 8.78
N PHE A 436 -0.34 23.51 9.72
CA PHE A 436 0.70 22.52 9.50
C PHE A 436 0.12 21.17 9.06
N CYS A 437 -0.94 20.70 9.73
CA CYS A 437 -1.61 19.45 9.35
C CYS A 437 -2.15 19.47 7.91
N ARG A 438 -2.68 20.61 7.46
CA ARG A 438 -3.12 20.79 6.06
C ARG A 438 -1.95 20.85 5.08
N GLU A 439 -0.86 21.55 5.43
CA GLU A 439 0.35 21.67 4.60
C GLU A 439 1.01 20.31 4.35
N ILE A 440 0.95 19.38 5.32
CA ILE A 440 1.48 18.02 5.15
C ILE A 440 0.50 17.05 4.43
N GLY A 441 -0.73 17.51 4.13
CA GLY A 441 -1.67 16.81 3.24
C GLY A 441 -3.04 16.44 3.81
N ALA A 442 -3.35 16.78 5.07
CA ALA A 442 -4.67 16.45 5.65
C ALA A 442 -5.74 17.36 5.07
N ASP A 443 -6.86 16.78 4.63
CA ASP A 443 -8.00 17.54 4.13
C ASP A 443 -8.82 18.15 5.26
N LEU A 444 -8.95 17.39 6.35
CA LEU A 444 -9.76 17.72 7.51
C LEU A 444 -8.89 17.68 8.76
N VAL A 445 -9.05 18.68 9.63
CA VAL A 445 -8.31 18.77 10.90
C VAL A 445 -9.23 19.32 11.97
N GLY A 446 -9.38 18.59 13.07
CA GLY A 446 -10.22 18.99 14.19
C GLY A 446 -9.72 18.46 15.52
N PHE A 447 -10.10 19.14 16.61
CA PHE A 447 -9.61 18.88 17.96
C PHE A 447 -10.72 18.60 18.96
N PHE A 448 -10.44 17.74 19.94
CA PHE A 448 -11.22 17.65 21.16
C PHE A 448 -10.36 17.33 22.37
N ASN A 449 -10.83 17.71 23.55
CA ASN A 449 -10.16 17.48 24.82
C ASN A 449 -10.67 16.22 25.55
N LYS A 450 -9.92 15.83 26.57
CA LYS A 450 -10.18 14.67 27.41
C LYS A 450 -11.56 14.72 28.07
N ASP A 451 -11.94 15.87 28.62
CA ASP A 451 -13.24 16.02 29.30
C ASP A 451 -14.40 15.70 28.36
N ARG A 452 -14.36 16.19 27.11
CA ARG A 452 -15.38 15.87 26.10
C ARG A 452 -15.40 14.36 25.80
N TYR A 453 -14.24 13.75 25.60
CA TYR A 453 -14.14 12.32 25.35
C TYR A 453 -14.69 11.49 26.52
N GLU A 454 -14.37 11.83 27.76
CA GLU A 454 -14.84 11.12 28.94
C GLU A 454 -16.36 11.19 29.11
N ARG A 455 -16.96 12.37 28.87
CA ARG A 455 -18.42 12.53 28.82
C ARG A 455 -19.05 11.63 27.77
N PHE A 456 -18.46 11.56 26.58
CA PHE A 456 -18.99 10.73 25.50
C PHE A 456 -18.84 9.23 25.80
N CYS A 457 -17.69 8.79 26.32
CA CYS A 457 -17.49 7.40 26.73
C CYS A 457 -18.45 6.98 27.84
N LYS A 458 -18.79 7.87 28.78
CA LYS A 458 -19.84 7.61 29.78
C LYS A 458 -21.19 7.38 29.10
N LEU A 459 -21.55 8.23 28.14
CA LEU A 459 -22.78 8.10 27.35
C LEU A 459 -22.84 6.76 26.59
N LEU A 460 -21.73 6.34 25.96
CA LEU A 460 -21.65 5.04 25.28
C LEU A 460 -21.90 3.87 26.23
N THR A 461 -21.30 3.91 27.42
CA THR A 461 -21.50 2.88 28.46
C THR A 461 -22.94 2.86 28.95
N ASP A 462 -23.52 4.02 29.26
CA ASP A 462 -24.88 4.13 29.81
C ASP A 462 -25.93 3.63 28.81
N LEU A 463 -25.71 3.88 27.51
CA LEU A 463 -26.60 3.45 26.42
C LEU A 463 -26.29 2.05 25.88
N ARG A 464 -25.24 1.38 26.38
CA ARG A 464 -24.71 0.10 25.86
C ARG A 464 -24.51 0.11 24.35
N LEU A 465 -24.02 1.23 23.83
CA LEU A 465 -23.76 1.42 22.41
C LEU A 465 -22.44 0.74 22.01
N PHE A 466 -22.43 0.11 20.84
CA PHE A 466 -21.25 -0.50 20.22
C PHE A 466 -20.58 -1.63 21.04
N GLN A 467 -21.26 -2.18 22.04
CA GLN A 467 -20.76 -3.33 22.80
C GLN A 467 -20.94 -4.62 22.00
N ASN A 468 -19.90 -5.44 21.94
CA ASN A 468 -19.98 -6.75 21.31
C ASN A 468 -20.57 -7.75 22.31
N GLU A 469 -21.83 -8.16 22.12
CA GLU A 469 -22.52 -9.04 23.06
C GLU A 469 -21.80 -10.39 23.25
N SER A 470 -21.08 -10.89 22.24
CA SER A 470 -20.35 -12.17 22.32
C SER A 470 -19.00 -12.07 23.02
N LYS A 471 -18.37 -10.88 23.08
CA LYS A 471 -16.99 -10.66 23.55
C LYS A 471 -15.94 -11.59 22.92
N GLU A 472 -16.24 -12.10 21.73
CA GLU A 472 -15.44 -13.11 21.04
C GLU A 472 -15.37 -12.78 19.55
N GLU A 473 -14.25 -13.13 18.94
CA GLU A 473 -14.01 -13.03 17.51
C GLU A 473 -13.40 -14.32 16.98
N VAL A 474 -13.65 -14.61 15.70
CA VAL A 474 -12.91 -15.66 14.97
C VAL A 474 -11.75 -15.02 14.23
N ILE A 475 -10.57 -15.63 14.32
CA ILE A 475 -9.42 -15.26 13.50
C ILE A 475 -8.95 -16.45 12.67
N ASP A 476 -8.36 -16.18 11.50
CA ASP A 476 -7.71 -17.20 10.67
C ASP A 476 -6.25 -17.37 11.13
N ILE A 477 -5.93 -18.53 11.70
CA ILE A 477 -4.54 -18.92 12.02
C ILE A 477 -3.93 -19.82 10.94
N GLY A 478 -4.65 -20.02 9.84
CA GLY A 478 -4.23 -20.84 8.71
C GLY A 478 -3.10 -20.19 7.91
N LYS A 479 -2.51 -20.97 7.00
CA LYS A 479 -1.54 -20.46 6.04
C LYS A 479 -2.20 -19.48 5.07
N ILE A 480 -1.41 -18.54 4.52
CA ILE A 480 -1.88 -17.48 3.62
C ILE A 480 -2.64 -18.04 2.41
N TYR A 481 -2.09 -19.10 1.80
CA TYR A 481 -2.73 -19.91 0.79
C TYR A 481 -3.16 -21.23 1.44
N GLY A 482 -4.44 -21.57 1.38
CA GLY A 482 -4.99 -22.76 2.01
C GLY A 482 -6.33 -22.51 2.71
N PRO A 483 -6.80 -23.50 3.50
CA PRO A 483 -8.08 -23.39 4.20
C PRO A 483 -8.04 -22.30 5.27
N TYR A 484 -9.20 -21.77 5.61
CA TYR A 484 -9.36 -20.94 6.80
C TYR A 484 -9.28 -21.85 8.02
N VAL A 485 -8.36 -21.57 8.95
CA VAL A 485 -8.24 -22.34 10.20
C VAL A 485 -8.75 -21.44 11.33
N PRO A 486 -10.01 -21.60 11.76
CA PRO A 486 -10.61 -20.71 12.73
C PRO A 486 -10.06 -20.93 14.12
N MET A 487 -9.81 -19.83 14.83
CA MET A 487 -9.57 -19.81 16.27
C MET A 487 -10.45 -18.75 16.91
N ILE A 488 -11.18 -19.13 17.96
CA ILE A 488 -11.94 -18.19 18.78
C ILE A 488 -10.96 -17.46 19.70
N LYS A 489 -11.04 -16.14 19.69
CA LYS A 489 -10.25 -15.25 20.55
C LYS A 489 -11.19 -14.35 21.33
N LYS A 490 -10.95 -14.24 22.65
CA LYS A 490 -11.65 -13.27 23.49
C LYS A 490 -11.22 -11.84 23.13
N THR A 491 -12.18 -10.94 23.06
CA THR A 491 -11.93 -9.51 22.82
C THR A 491 -11.99 -8.74 24.13
N GLU A 492 -11.21 -7.66 24.23
CA GLU A 492 -11.43 -6.66 25.27
C GLU A 492 -12.78 -5.98 25.02
N ASP A 493 -13.53 -5.73 26.09
CA ASP A 493 -14.88 -5.16 26.01
C ASP A 493 -14.99 -3.85 26.81
N SER A 494 -13.84 -3.30 27.22
CA SER A 494 -13.76 -2.02 27.90
C SER A 494 -13.39 -0.91 26.93
N ILE A 495 -14.18 0.16 26.93
CA ILE A 495 -13.88 1.38 26.19
C ILE A 495 -12.55 1.96 26.68
N LYS A 496 -11.56 2.03 25.79
CA LYS A 496 -10.27 2.64 26.09
C LYS A 496 -10.39 4.13 26.39
N ARG A 497 -9.71 4.56 27.45
CA ARG A 497 -9.53 5.95 27.87
C ARG A 497 -8.28 6.53 27.22
N LEU A 498 -8.18 7.86 27.16
CA LEU A 498 -6.99 8.49 26.56
C LEU A 498 -5.70 8.16 27.33
N ASP A 499 -5.79 7.97 28.65
CA ASP A 499 -4.64 7.59 29.48
C ASP A 499 -4.13 6.17 29.19
N ASP A 500 -4.94 5.31 28.57
CA ASP A 500 -4.51 3.97 28.13
C ASP A 500 -3.58 4.04 26.91
N TRP A 501 -3.51 5.21 26.24
CA TRP A 501 -2.68 5.47 25.06
C TRP A 501 -1.49 6.38 25.40
N VAL A 502 -1.71 7.46 26.14
CA VAL A 502 -0.65 8.39 26.56
C VAL A 502 -0.88 8.78 28.01
N PRO A 503 0.08 8.57 28.93
CA PRO A 503 -0.12 8.95 30.32
C PRO A 503 -0.36 10.45 30.46
N LYS A 504 -1.41 10.86 31.18
CA LYS A 504 -1.82 12.27 31.30
C LYS A 504 -2.23 12.89 29.95
N ALA A 505 -2.78 12.09 29.04
CA ALA A 505 -3.38 12.60 27.81
C ALA A 505 -4.39 13.71 28.15
N ASN A 506 -4.45 14.72 27.30
CA ASN A 506 -5.29 15.91 27.51
C ASN A 506 -6.13 16.23 26.28
N SER A 507 -5.62 15.98 25.08
CA SER A 507 -6.38 16.23 23.86
C SER A 507 -6.09 15.23 22.75
N VAL A 508 -6.92 15.30 21.72
CA VAL A 508 -6.85 14.50 20.51
C VAL A 508 -6.88 15.42 19.29
N ILE A 509 -5.92 15.22 18.40
CA ILE A 509 -5.89 15.81 17.07
C ILE A 509 -6.42 14.77 16.08
N VAL A 510 -7.44 15.13 15.30
CA VAL A 510 -8.02 14.25 14.29
C VAL A 510 -7.65 14.76 12.91
N LEU A 511 -7.04 13.89 12.10
CA LEU A 511 -6.79 14.16 10.69
C LEU A 511 -7.75 13.33 9.84
N GLY A 512 -8.27 13.92 8.76
CA GLY A 512 -9.06 13.22 7.74
C GLY A 512 -8.44 13.37 6.36
N LEU A 513 -8.54 12.30 5.57
CA LEU A 513 -8.02 12.23 4.20
C LEU A 513 -9.07 11.58 3.29
N HIS A 514 -9.45 12.27 2.22
CA HIS A 514 -10.35 11.71 1.21
C HIS A 514 -9.61 10.83 0.22
N PHE A 515 -10.34 9.88 -0.37
CA PHE A 515 -9.88 9.04 -1.47
C PHE A 515 -10.68 9.32 -2.75
N PRO A 516 -10.11 9.07 -3.95
CA PRO A 516 -10.79 9.32 -5.21
C PRO A 516 -12.15 8.63 -5.33
N ASN A 517 -13.18 9.38 -5.73
CA ASN A 517 -14.56 8.91 -5.83
C ASN A 517 -14.69 7.75 -6.82
N ALA A 518 -13.98 7.85 -7.95
CA ALA A 518 -14.03 6.86 -9.02
C ALA A 518 -13.77 5.43 -8.51
N SER A 519 -12.88 5.26 -7.54
CA SER A 519 -12.56 3.94 -6.97
C SER A 519 -13.77 3.25 -6.35
N LEU A 520 -14.65 3.98 -5.67
CA LEU A 520 -15.87 3.44 -5.08
C LEU A 520 -17.03 3.42 -6.09
N ASP A 521 -17.12 4.45 -6.94
CA ASP A 521 -18.20 4.58 -7.91
C ASP A 521 -18.16 3.48 -8.97
N THR A 522 -16.97 3.04 -9.39
CA THR A 522 -16.80 1.95 -10.36
C THR A 522 -16.73 0.57 -9.70
N ALA A 523 -16.70 0.49 -8.37
CA ALA A 523 -16.64 -0.78 -7.66
C ALA A 523 -17.87 -1.63 -7.98
N LYS A 524 -17.66 -2.89 -8.38
CA LYS A 524 -18.72 -3.84 -8.76
C LYS A 524 -19.52 -3.44 -10.01
N VAL A 525 -19.11 -2.39 -10.74
CA VAL A 525 -19.85 -1.89 -11.90
C VAL A 525 -19.40 -2.59 -13.18
N THR A 526 -20.38 -2.99 -14.01
CA THR A 526 -20.13 -3.57 -15.34
C THR A 526 -19.51 -2.52 -16.28
N PRO A 527 -18.52 -2.88 -17.12
CA PRO A 527 -18.13 -4.25 -17.45
C PRO A 527 -16.97 -4.82 -16.62
N ALA A 528 -16.13 -4.03 -15.95
CA ALA A 528 -14.99 -4.60 -15.22
C ALA A 528 -15.40 -5.41 -13.97
N GLU A 529 -16.45 -4.98 -13.29
CA GLU A 529 -16.91 -5.52 -12.01
C GLU A 529 -15.75 -5.71 -11.03
N THR A 530 -14.83 -4.73 -11.00
CA THR A 530 -13.67 -4.79 -10.12
C THR A 530 -14.01 -4.30 -8.72
N VAL A 531 -13.32 -4.85 -7.73
CA VAL A 531 -13.31 -4.35 -6.34
C VAL A 531 -11.91 -3.93 -5.89
N GLY A 532 -10.90 -4.17 -6.73
CA GLY A 532 -9.48 -3.93 -6.44
C GLY A 532 -9.13 -2.46 -6.21
N PRO A 533 -9.53 -1.53 -7.09
CA PRO A 533 -9.23 -0.10 -6.92
C PRO A 533 -9.83 0.50 -5.65
N TYR A 534 -11.04 0.09 -5.26
CA TYR A 534 -11.62 0.49 -3.99
C TYR A 534 -10.82 -0.06 -2.80
N ALA A 535 -10.51 -1.36 -2.82
CA ALA A 535 -9.70 -2.00 -1.78
C ALA A 535 -8.32 -1.34 -1.63
N PHE A 536 -7.72 -0.92 -2.74
CA PHE A 536 -6.48 -0.16 -2.79
C PHE A 536 -6.58 1.16 -2.04
N VAL A 537 -7.50 2.03 -2.47
CA VAL A 537 -7.60 3.36 -1.86
C VAL A 537 -7.93 3.30 -0.36
N GLN A 538 -8.60 2.24 0.11
CA GLN A 538 -8.87 2.05 1.53
C GLN A 538 -7.60 1.87 2.38
N TYR A 539 -6.66 1.01 1.96
CA TYR A 539 -5.41 0.83 2.73
C TYR A 539 -4.45 2.00 2.52
N GLU A 540 -4.43 2.58 1.32
CA GLU A 540 -3.48 3.65 1.02
C GLU A 540 -3.82 4.95 1.73
N THR A 541 -5.13 5.24 1.89
CA THR A 541 -5.57 6.35 2.74
C THR A 541 -5.07 6.20 4.19
N LEU A 542 -5.07 4.98 4.74
CA LEU A 542 -4.55 4.73 6.10
C LEU A 542 -3.03 4.88 6.18
N ASN A 543 -2.29 4.43 5.17
CA ASN A 543 -0.84 4.60 5.10
C ASN A 543 -0.45 6.08 5.11
N LEU A 544 -1.08 6.88 4.23
CA LEU A 544 -0.83 8.32 4.14
C LEU A 544 -1.27 9.07 5.40
N LEU A 545 -2.40 8.69 6.01
CA LEU A 545 -2.81 9.23 7.32
C LEU A 545 -1.78 8.94 8.41
N SER A 546 -1.21 7.74 8.42
CA SER A 546 -0.15 7.37 9.38
C SER A 546 1.13 8.18 9.14
N ASP A 547 1.52 8.36 7.88
CA ASP A 547 2.68 9.18 7.50
C ASP A 547 2.52 10.64 7.96
N MET A 548 1.32 11.22 7.82
CA MET A 548 1.00 12.56 8.32
C MET A 548 0.98 12.60 9.85
N ALA A 549 0.34 11.64 10.50
CA ALA A 549 0.29 11.55 11.96
C ALA A 549 1.68 11.41 12.58
N TYR A 550 2.58 10.66 11.94
CA TYR A 550 3.98 10.57 12.35
C TYR A 550 4.70 11.92 12.34
N LYS A 551 4.50 12.73 11.29
CA LYS A 551 5.06 14.10 11.24
C LYS A 551 4.49 14.99 12.34
N VAL A 552 3.20 14.89 12.65
CA VAL A 552 2.58 15.62 13.77
C VAL A 552 3.16 15.15 15.10
N VAL A 553 3.25 13.84 15.34
CA VAL A 553 3.86 13.28 16.56
C VAL A 553 5.31 13.76 16.70
N LYS A 554 6.13 13.68 15.66
CA LYS A 554 7.51 14.21 15.68
C LYS A 554 7.55 15.70 16.06
N ARG A 555 6.68 16.53 15.49
CA ARG A 555 6.59 17.95 15.86
C ARG A 555 6.18 18.14 17.33
N LEU A 556 5.25 17.36 17.84
CA LEU A 556 4.85 17.41 19.26
C LEU A 556 6.01 16.98 20.18
N ASN A 557 6.71 15.90 19.83
CA ASN A 557 7.88 15.41 20.57
C ASN A 557 9.02 16.44 20.59
N ASP A 558 9.31 17.07 19.45
CA ASP A 558 10.32 18.13 19.36
C ASP A 558 9.97 19.32 20.26
N ASN A 559 8.70 19.49 20.66
CA ASN A 559 8.22 20.51 21.60
C ASN A 559 8.02 20.00 23.03
N GLY A 560 8.42 18.76 23.34
CA GLY A 560 8.37 18.18 24.68
C GLY A 560 7.05 17.52 25.06
N TYR A 561 6.11 17.37 24.12
CA TYR A 561 4.85 16.68 24.33
C TYR A 561 4.96 15.20 23.96
N ARG A 562 4.19 14.38 24.66
CA ARG A 562 4.04 12.95 24.37
C ARG A 562 2.84 12.78 23.47
N ALA A 563 2.97 11.92 22.45
CA ALA A 563 1.89 11.66 21.54
C ALA A 563 1.99 10.27 20.91
N THR A 564 0.83 9.66 20.64
CA THR A 564 0.69 8.45 19.82
C THR A 564 -0.46 8.62 18.84
N PHE A 565 -0.67 7.65 17.93
CA PHE A 565 -1.84 7.63 17.06
C PHE A 565 -2.43 6.24 16.88
N THR A 566 -3.73 6.20 16.61
CA THR A 566 -4.55 5.00 16.39
C THR A 566 -5.68 5.28 15.40
N PHE A 567 -6.13 4.24 14.70
CA PHE A 567 -7.36 4.27 13.90
C PHE A 567 -8.62 3.96 14.71
N ASP A 568 -8.46 3.46 15.93
CA ASP A 568 -9.54 3.10 16.84
C ASP A 568 -9.19 3.57 18.26
N ILE A 569 -9.74 4.71 18.65
CA ILE A 569 -9.47 5.32 19.96
C ILE A 569 -10.19 4.59 21.11
N THR A 570 -11.31 3.92 20.82
CA THR A 570 -12.14 3.25 21.82
C THR A 570 -11.74 1.80 22.04
N GLY A 571 -11.07 1.17 21.06
CA GLY A 571 -10.77 -0.25 21.07
C GLY A 571 -11.96 -1.14 20.68
N LEU A 572 -13.07 -0.55 20.24
CA LEU A 572 -14.31 -1.26 19.91
C LEU A 572 -14.50 -1.49 18.41
N ALA A 573 -13.60 -0.97 17.56
CA ALA A 573 -13.80 -1.03 16.13
C ALA A 573 -13.68 -2.46 15.61
N SER A 574 -14.61 -2.83 14.73
CA SER A 574 -14.45 -4.05 13.94
C SER A 574 -13.55 -3.79 12.74
N LYS A 575 -13.27 -4.86 12.00
CA LYS A 575 -12.36 -4.87 10.86
C LYS A 575 -13.08 -5.30 9.59
N ILE A 576 -12.43 -5.04 8.47
CA ILE A 576 -12.85 -5.43 7.13
C ILE A 576 -11.71 -6.19 6.44
N LYS A 577 -12.07 -7.23 5.67
CA LYS A 577 -11.11 -8.00 4.90
C LYS A 577 -10.61 -7.20 3.69
N ASN A 578 -9.28 -7.15 3.57
CA ASN A 578 -8.57 -6.60 2.43
C ASN A 578 -7.39 -7.53 2.06
N SER A 579 -6.92 -7.42 0.82
CA SER A 579 -5.73 -8.09 0.30
C SER A 579 -4.45 -7.74 1.06
N ARG A 580 -4.41 -6.58 1.75
CA ARG A 580 -3.34 -6.15 2.64
C ARG A 580 -3.56 -6.53 4.11
N GLY A 581 -4.52 -7.40 4.39
CA GLY A 581 -4.87 -7.85 5.73
C GLY A 581 -6.18 -7.26 6.24
N MET A 582 -6.43 -7.40 7.54
CA MET A 582 -7.63 -6.83 8.16
C MET A 582 -7.40 -5.34 8.43
N LEU A 583 -8.22 -4.49 7.81
CA LEU A 583 -8.19 -3.04 8.04
C LEU A 583 -9.22 -2.66 9.11
N PRO A 584 -9.05 -1.56 9.86
CA PRO A 584 -10.16 -0.95 10.60
C PRO A 584 -11.32 -0.68 9.62
N ASP A 585 -12.55 -1.00 10.02
CA ASP A 585 -13.70 -0.68 9.19
C ASP A 585 -13.99 0.84 9.19
N MET A 586 -14.85 1.31 8.29
CA MET A 586 -15.15 2.74 8.17
C MET A 586 -15.81 3.35 9.42
N ARG A 587 -16.38 2.53 10.34
CA ARG A 587 -16.98 3.01 11.60
C ARG A 587 -15.96 3.22 12.70
N ALA A 588 -14.77 2.62 12.58
CA ALA A 588 -13.65 2.84 13.51
C ALA A 588 -13.39 4.33 13.75
N HIS A 589 -13.67 5.14 12.73
CA HIS A 589 -13.41 6.57 12.70
C HIS A 589 -14.54 7.44 13.28
N SER A 590 -15.75 6.91 13.44
CA SER A 590 -16.97 7.70 13.63
C SER A 590 -16.97 8.54 14.89
N ILE A 591 -16.48 7.99 16.00
CA ILE A 591 -16.57 8.63 17.31
C ILE A 591 -15.67 9.87 17.35
N TYR A 592 -14.38 9.73 17.03
CA TYR A 592 -13.45 10.86 17.12
C TYR A 592 -13.63 11.85 15.97
N ALA A 593 -14.08 11.42 14.79
CA ALA A 593 -14.46 12.34 13.72
C ALA A 593 -15.70 13.18 14.10
N PHE A 594 -16.65 12.61 14.87
CA PHE A 594 -17.77 13.36 15.43
C PHE A 594 -17.34 14.34 16.53
N LEU A 595 -16.55 13.86 17.50
CA LEU A 595 -16.13 14.67 18.66
C LEU A 595 -15.22 15.84 18.28
N SER A 596 -14.50 15.74 17.17
CA SER A 596 -13.68 16.82 16.58
C SER A 596 -14.49 17.80 15.72
N GLY A 597 -15.80 17.62 15.58
CA GLY A 597 -16.67 18.50 14.79
C GLY A 597 -16.59 18.29 13.27
N LEU A 598 -15.77 17.35 12.79
CA LEU A 598 -15.53 17.16 11.36
C LEU A 598 -16.68 16.46 10.62
N SER A 599 -17.50 15.68 11.34
CA SER A 599 -18.57 14.88 10.75
C SER A 599 -19.74 14.68 11.70
N TYR A 600 -20.88 14.24 11.15
CA TYR A 600 -21.93 13.58 11.92
C TYR A 600 -21.91 12.06 11.66
N ILE A 601 -22.54 11.28 12.54
CA ILE A 601 -22.64 9.82 12.38
C ILE A 601 -23.85 9.50 11.49
N GLY A 602 -23.60 8.96 10.30
CA GLY A 602 -24.66 8.55 9.37
C GLY A 602 -25.46 7.36 9.88
N LEU A 603 -26.60 7.04 9.23
CA LEU A 603 -27.46 5.93 9.64
C LEU A 603 -26.78 4.54 9.54
N HIS A 604 -25.86 4.38 8.61
CA HIS A 604 -25.00 3.20 8.49
C HIS A 604 -23.86 3.17 9.54
N GLY A 605 -23.73 4.23 10.35
CA GLY A 605 -22.72 4.36 11.40
C GLY A 605 -21.38 4.93 10.97
N TYR A 606 -21.18 5.30 9.70
CA TYR A 606 -19.92 5.89 9.21
C TYR A 606 -19.93 7.42 9.42
N PRO A 607 -18.75 8.07 9.55
CA PRO A 607 -18.68 9.53 9.59
C PRO A 607 -19.05 10.12 8.23
N ILE A 608 -19.96 11.09 8.22
CA ILE A 608 -20.33 11.85 7.03
C ILE A 608 -19.86 13.30 7.19
N THR A 609 -19.02 13.75 6.26
CA THR A 609 -18.48 15.11 6.21
C THR A 609 -19.22 15.95 5.18
N THR A 610 -19.22 17.28 5.35
CA THR A 610 -19.80 18.18 4.34
C THR A 610 -19.06 18.10 3.01
N GLU A 611 -17.72 18.11 3.04
CA GLU A 611 -16.90 18.24 1.84
C GLU A 611 -16.76 16.93 1.06
N TYR A 612 -16.66 15.79 1.73
CA TYR A 612 -16.32 14.51 1.10
C TYR A 612 -17.37 13.42 1.33
N GLY A 613 -18.44 13.72 2.08
CA GLY A 613 -19.50 12.77 2.35
C GLY A 613 -18.94 11.56 3.11
N VAL A 614 -18.93 10.37 2.50
CA VAL A 614 -18.34 9.15 3.07
C VAL A 614 -17.01 8.73 2.43
N ARG A 615 -16.41 9.57 1.58
CA ARG A 615 -15.25 9.28 0.73
C ARG A 615 -13.92 9.59 1.43
N GLN A 616 -13.84 9.36 2.74
CA GLN A 616 -12.67 9.71 3.54
C GLN A 616 -12.47 8.77 4.73
N ARG A 617 -11.22 8.67 5.20
CA ARG A 617 -10.85 8.00 6.46
C ARG A 617 -10.21 8.98 7.42
N PHE A 618 -10.08 8.59 8.69
CA PHE A 618 -9.52 9.45 9.73
C PHE A 618 -8.49 8.72 10.58
N ILE A 619 -7.67 9.48 11.29
CA ILE A 619 -6.75 8.99 12.32
C ILE A 619 -6.81 9.91 13.53
N ALA A 620 -6.68 9.34 14.73
CA ALA A 620 -6.64 10.09 15.99
C ALA A 620 -5.21 10.09 16.54
N ILE A 621 -4.70 11.29 16.84
CA ILE A 621 -3.41 11.51 17.50
C ILE A 621 -3.71 11.95 18.93
N ILE A 622 -3.37 11.14 19.92
CA ILE A 622 -3.60 11.40 21.34
C ILE A 622 -2.34 12.06 21.91
N SER A 623 -2.49 13.15 22.66
CA SER A 623 -1.35 13.86 23.26
C SER A 623 -1.66 14.42 24.65
N ASP A 624 -0.62 14.64 25.44
CA ASP A 624 -0.69 15.42 26.69
C ASP A 624 -0.67 16.95 26.46
N LEU A 625 -0.56 17.40 25.21
CA LEU A 625 -0.82 18.79 24.83
C LEU A 625 -2.28 19.18 25.15
N SER A 626 -2.47 20.35 25.74
CA SER A 626 -3.81 20.93 25.94
C SER A 626 -4.27 21.62 24.67
N LEU A 627 -5.40 21.21 24.12
CA LEU A 627 -6.04 21.83 22.95
C LEU A 627 -7.52 22.12 23.23
N PRO A 628 -8.08 23.16 22.60
CA PRO A 628 -9.50 23.45 22.73
C PRO A 628 -10.35 22.39 22.03
N ASN A 629 -11.63 22.40 22.37
CA ASN A 629 -12.66 21.67 21.67
C ASN A 629 -13.13 22.44 20.44
N ASP A 630 -13.11 21.82 19.26
CA ASP A 630 -13.81 22.37 18.11
C ASP A 630 -15.33 22.21 18.26
N PRO A 631 -16.17 23.08 17.65
CA PRO A 631 -17.62 22.94 17.74
C PRO A 631 -18.11 21.62 17.16
N ILE A 632 -19.11 20.99 17.79
CA ILE A 632 -19.77 19.81 17.20
C ILE A 632 -20.43 20.18 15.87
N TYR A 633 -20.42 19.23 14.94
CA TYR A 633 -21.04 19.40 13.63
C TYR A 633 -22.50 19.86 13.75
N SER A 634 -22.81 20.97 13.09
CA SER A 634 -24.15 21.60 13.08
C SER A 634 -24.66 21.90 11.66
N GLY A 635 -24.03 21.29 10.65
CA GLY A 635 -24.45 21.40 9.25
C GLY A 635 -25.65 20.50 8.92
N GLU A 636 -25.95 20.40 7.63
CA GLU A 636 -27.06 19.58 7.13
C GLU A 636 -26.85 18.08 7.39
N ILE A 637 -27.86 17.43 7.97
CA ILE A 637 -27.87 15.98 8.17
C ILE A 637 -28.53 15.31 6.96
N LEU A 638 -27.73 15.02 5.92
CA LEU A 638 -28.20 14.40 4.66
C LEU A 638 -29.01 13.11 4.87
N CYS A 639 -28.74 12.39 5.96
CA CYS A 639 -29.51 11.20 6.32
C CYS A 639 -30.99 11.49 6.54
N GLU A 640 -31.40 12.69 6.95
CA GLU A 640 -32.82 13.00 7.22
C GLU A 640 -33.66 13.10 5.94
N ASN A 641 -33.03 13.43 4.82
CA ASN A 641 -33.71 13.68 3.54
C ASN A 641 -33.48 12.58 2.49
N CYS A 642 -32.70 11.54 2.80
CA CYS A 642 -32.38 10.49 1.84
C CYS A 642 -33.36 9.31 1.90
N SER A 643 -33.48 8.58 0.79
CA SER A 643 -34.30 7.36 0.65
C SER A 643 -33.77 6.14 1.43
N LYS A 644 -32.76 6.33 2.29
CA LYS A 644 -32.06 5.31 3.08
C LYS A 644 -31.53 4.13 2.24
N PRO A 645 -30.83 4.38 1.12
CA PRO A 645 -30.37 3.30 0.24
C PRO A 645 -29.40 2.33 0.95
N CYS A 646 -28.70 2.78 1.99
CA CYS A 646 -27.83 1.94 2.80
C CYS A 646 -28.58 0.82 3.55
N ILE A 647 -29.86 1.00 3.92
CA ILE A 647 -30.66 -0.05 4.55
C ILE A 647 -31.03 -1.10 3.51
N SER A 648 -31.64 -0.68 2.40
CA SER A 648 -32.09 -1.59 1.34
C SER A 648 -30.94 -2.35 0.68
N ALA A 649 -29.75 -1.76 0.66
CA ALA A 649 -28.57 -2.36 0.06
C ALA A 649 -27.74 -3.20 1.04
N CYS A 650 -28.09 -3.23 2.33
CA CYS A 650 -27.36 -4.03 3.32
C CYS A 650 -27.75 -5.51 3.17
N PRO A 651 -26.86 -6.38 2.69
CA PRO A 651 -27.22 -7.76 2.35
C PRO A 651 -27.52 -8.63 3.58
N THR A 652 -27.04 -8.21 4.75
CA THR A 652 -27.26 -8.91 6.03
C THR A 652 -28.33 -8.27 6.90
N SER A 653 -29.00 -7.22 6.40
CA SER A 653 -29.98 -6.44 7.19
C SER A 653 -29.40 -5.90 8.51
N ALA A 654 -28.09 -5.66 8.55
CA ALA A 654 -27.41 -5.19 9.75
C ALA A 654 -27.73 -3.72 10.10
N ILE A 655 -28.22 -2.96 9.12
CA ILE A 655 -28.58 -1.54 9.25
C ILE A 655 -30.10 -1.43 9.29
N SER A 656 -30.63 -0.62 10.21
CA SER A 656 -32.07 -0.41 10.38
C SER A 656 -32.42 1.08 10.57
N TYR A 657 -33.71 1.38 10.69
CA TYR A 657 -34.20 2.72 11.01
C TYR A 657 -34.04 3.09 12.49
N ASN A 658 -33.63 2.14 13.33
CA ASN A 658 -33.57 2.34 14.77
C ASN A 658 -32.40 3.26 15.14
N THR A 659 -32.71 4.36 15.81
CA THR A 659 -31.72 5.31 16.32
C THR A 659 -32.00 5.66 17.77
N ILE A 660 -30.97 6.00 18.54
CA ILE A 660 -31.08 6.55 19.89
C ILE A 660 -30.88 8.07 19.82
N PRO A 661 -31.87 8.88 20.19
CA PRO A 661 -31.67 10.32 20.35
C PRO A 661 -30.78 10.58 21.56
N ILE A 662 -29.77 11.42 21.39
CA ILE A 662 -28.94 11.90 22.48
C ILE A 662 -28.80 13.42 22.39
N ASP A 663 -28.65 14.06 23.54
CA ASP A 663 -28.25 15.46 23.64
C ASP A 663 -26.78 15.49 24.06
N PHE A 664 -25.93 16.06 23.21
CA PHE A 664 -24.51 16.20 23.49
C PHE A 664 -24.06 17.62 23.21
N GLU A 665 -23.68 18.34 24.27
CA GLU A 665 -23.28 19.75 24.22
C GLU A 665 -24.33 20.66 23.55
N GLY A 666 -25.62 20.40 23.83
CA GLY A 666 -26.74 21.17 23.28
C GLY A 666 -27.14 20.78 21.86
N ASN A 667 -26.49 19.77 21.27
CA ASN A 667 -26.81 19.25 19.95
C ASN A 667 -27.64 17.97 20.08
N LYS A 668 -28.84 17.98 19.49
CA LYS A 668 -29.69 16.80 19.38
C LYS A 668 -29.24 15.95 18.20
N ILE A 669 -28.67 14.78 18.49
CA ILE A 669 -28.18 13.87 17.46
C ILE A 669 -28.81 12.49 17.61
N LYS A 670 -28.80 11.72 16.52
CA LYS A 670 -29.36 10.37 16.46
C LYS A 670 -28.21 9.38 16.22
N ILE A 671 -27.92 8.53 17.19
CA ILE A 671 -26.93 7.46 17.01
C ILE A 671 -27.64 6.21 16.45
N PRO A 672 -27.17 5.61 15.36
CA PRO A 672 -27.78 4.39 14.83
C PRO A 672 -27.56 3.18 15.74
N LYS A 673 -28.59 2.32 15.85
CA LYS A 673 -28.43 0.94 16.31
C LYS A 673 -28.16 0.06 15.10
N PHE A 674 -27.02 -0.63 15.09
CA PHE A 674 -26.68 -1.58 14.05
C PHE A 674 -26.29 -2.93 14.65
N ASP A 675 -26.49 -3.98 13.87
CA ASP A 675 -26.13 -5.35 14.22
C ASP A 675 -24.68 -5.63 13.82
N SER A 676 -23.77 -5.57 14.79
CA SER A 676 -22.33 -5.77 14.56
C SER A 676 -22.03 -7.18 14.04
N PHE A 677 -22.69 -8.20 14.59
CA PHE A 677 -22.52 -9.59 14.18
C PHE A 677 -22.91 -9.80 12.73
N ALA A 678 -24.10 -9.35 12.33
CA ALA A 678 -24.58 -9.47 10.95
C ALA A 678 -23.72 -8.67 9.97
N CYS A 679 -23.17 -7.52 10.38
CA CYS A 679 -22.24 -6.76 9.55
C CYS A 679 -20.90 -7.49 9.37
N ASP A 680 -20.34 -8.04 10.45
CA ASP A 680 -19.07 -8.77 10.44
C ASP A 680 -19.16 -10.09 9.68
N TRP A 681 -20.31 -10.75 9.71
CA TRP A 681 -20.61 -11.90 8.84
C TRP A 681 -20.23 -11.64 7.38
N ALA A 682 -20.59 -10.45 6.89
CA ALA A 682 -20.30 -10.03 5.53
C ALA A 682 -18.87 -9.52 5.37
N LYS A 683 -18.48 -8.46 6.10
CA LYS A 683 -17.25 -7.72 5.81
C LYS A 683 -15.98 -8.28 6.44
N ARG A 684 -16.13 -8.95 7.58
CA ARG A 684 -15.01 -9.47 8.38
C ARG A 684 -14.74 -10.91 7.98
N TYR A 685 -15.79 -11.72 7.93
CA TYR A 685 -15.71 -13.16 7.67
C TYR A 685 -15.96 -13.53 6.20
N CYS A 686 -16.33 -12.56 5.35
CA CYS A 686 -16.47 -12.74 3.89
C CYS A 686 -17.50 -13.80 3.50
N LEU A 687 -18.57 -13.97 4.29
CA LEU A 687 -19.57 -15.02 4.07
C LEU A 687 -20.71 -14.61 3.15
N VAL A 688 -20.66 -13.38 2.61
CA VAL A 688 -21.65 -12.82 1.68
C VAL A 688 -20.96 -12.47 0.37
N GLY A 689 -21.27 -13.20 -0.69
CA GLY A 689 -20.54 -13.15 -1.94
C GLY A 689 -20.63 -11.81 -2.67
N GLU A 690 -21.81 -11.19 -2.66
CA GLU A 690 -22.05 -9.91 -3.34
C GLU A 690 -21.30 -8.72 -2.74
N GLU A 691 -20.75 -8.86 -1.52
CA GLU A 691 -19.92 -7.84 -0.89
C GLU A 691 -18.47 -7.81 -1.42
N GLY A 692 -18.07 -8.83 -2.18
CA GLY A 692 -16.70 -8.94 -2.68
C GLY A 692 -16.31 -10.32 -3.20
N PRO A 693 -16.48 -11.41 -2.44
CA PRO A 693 -15.98 -12.74 -2.80
C PRO A 693 -16.37 -13.23 -4.19
N TYR A 694 -17.61 -12.95 -4.64
CA TYR A 694 -18.07 -13.31 -5.98
C TYR A 694 -17.21 -12.72 -7.11
N TYR A 695 -16.72 -11.48 -6.94
CA TYR A 695 -15.87 -10.81 -7.92
C TYR A 695 -14.45 -11.39 -7.99
N TRP A 696 -14.09 -12.23 -7.01
CA TRP A 696 -12.86 -12.99 -6.93
C TRP A 696 -13.03 -14.46 -7.31
N ASN A 697 -14.20 -14.86 -7.83
CA ASN A 697 -14.53 -16.24 -8.15
C ASN A 697 -14.46 -17.17 -6.91
N VAL A 698 -14.94 -16.66 -5.77
CA VAL A 698 -15.20 -17.41 -4.53
C VAL A 698 -16.70 -17.45 -4.31
N ASP A 699 -17.31 -18.61 -4.54
CA ASP A 699 -18.75 -18.81 -4.39
C ASP A 699 -19.10 -19.09 -2.93
N VAL A 700 -19.43 -18.03 -2.19
CA VAL A 700 -19.87 -18.08 -0.79
C VAL A 700 -21.05 -17.16 -0.59
N ASN A 701 -22.16 -17.67 -0.05
CA ASN A 701 -23.31 -16.86 0.34
C ASN A 701 -24.12 -17.57 1.42
N ILE A 702 -23.60 -17.52 2.64
CA ILE A 702 -24.21 -18.18 3.79
C ILE A 702 -25.05 -17.12 4.52
N PRO A 703 -26.35 -17.35 4.77
CA PRO A 703 -27.19 -16.38 5.46
C PRO A 703 -26.78 -16.21 6.92
N VAL A 704 -27.05 -15.03 7.49
CA VAL A 704 -26.80 -14.78 8.92
C VAL A 704 -27.67 -15.73 9.76
N PRO A 705 -27.09 -16.51 10.69
CA PRO A 705 -27.84 -17.40 11.55
C PRO A 705 -28.72 -16.62 12.53
N LYS A 706 -29.88 -17.18 12.90
CA LYS A 706 -30.83 -16.53 13.82
C LYS A 706 -30.25 -16.32 15.22
N GLU A 707 -29.53 -17.31 15.73
CA GLU A 707 -28.96 -17.31 17.09
C GLU A 707 -27.64 -16.53 17.20
N LYS A 708 -26.99 -16.22 16.06
CA LYS A 708 -25.77 -15.38 15.98
C LYS A 708 -24.65 -15.80 16.93
N ARG A 709 -24.36 -17.10 17.00
CA ARG A 709 -23.33 -17.63 17.89
C ARG A 709 -21.98 -17.60 17.18
N ILE A 710 -20.90 -17.47 17.95
CA ILE A 710 -19.55 -17.44 17.38
C ILE A 710 -19.18 -18.77 16.70
N GLU A 711 -19.75 -19.88 17.18
CA GLU A 711 -19.59 -21.21 16.58
C GLU A 711 -20.19 -21.30 15.18
N ASP A 712 -21.25 -20.53 14.90
CA ASP A 712 -21.85 -20.49 13.58
C ASP A 712 -20.90 -19.83 12.57
N VAL A 713 -20.08 -18.86 13.01
CA VAL A 713 -18.99 -18.28 12.21
C VAL A 713 -17.93 -19.34 11.94
N VAL A 714 -17.48 -20.06 12.98
CA VAL A 714 -16.47 -21.14 12.88
C VAL A 714 -16.90 -22.20 11.86
N ASP A 715 -18.15 -22.66 11.94
CA ASP A 715 -18.70 -23.65 11.02
C ASP A 715 -18.73 -23.14 9.57
N SER A 716 -19.19 -21.90 9.38
CA SER A 716 -19.34 -21.28 8.06
C SER A 716 -18.01 -21.03 7.36
N VAL A 717 -17.01 -20.48 8.07
CA VAL A 717 -15.69 -20.24 7.48
C VAL A 717 -14.93 -21.54 7.22
N SER A 718 -15.16 -22.59 8.02
CA SER A 718 -14.53 -23.90 7.83
C SER A 718 -15.07 -24.67 6.63
N LYS A 719 -16.36 -24.51 6.32
CA LYS A 719 -17.03 -25.17 5.18
C LYS A 719 -16.81 -24.46 3.85
N THR A 720 -16.34 -23.23 3.87
CA THR A 720 -16.13 -22.42 2.67
C THR A 720 -14.84 -22.83 1.95
N HIS A 721 -14.93 -23.06 0.63
CA HIS A 721 -13.76 -23.35 -0.19
C HIS A 721 -13.07 -22.04 -0.65
N TRP A 722 -12.10 -21.57 0.14
CA TRP A 722 -11.39 -20.32 -0.14
C TRP A 722 -10.33 -20.42 -1.25
N GLY A 723 -9.67 -21.58 -1.39
CA GLY A 723 -8.60 -21.84 -2.35
C GLY A 723 -7.39 -20.88 -2.22
N VAL A 724 -6.65 -20.69 -3.32
CA VAL A 724 -5.54 -19.72 -3.36
C VAL A 724 -6.01 -18.26 -3.25
N GLN A 725 -7.30 -18.01 -3.49
CA GLN A 725 -7.87 -16.67 -3.52
C GLN A 725 -8.01 -16.05 -2.12
N LYS A 726 -7.98 -16.84 -1.04
CA LYS A 726 -8.14 -16.40 0.36
C LYS A 726 -7.35 -15.13 0.73
N LEU A 727 -6.12 -15.01 0.23
CA LEU A 727 -5.28 -13.83 0.45
C LEU A 727 -5.88 -12.56 -0.16
N HIS A 728 -6.27 -12.60 -1.43
CA HIS A 728 -6.68 -11.42 -2.21
C HIS A 728 -8.19 -11.14 -2.21
N ILE A 729 -8.94 -11.75 -1.29
CA ILE A 729 -10.35 -11.37 -1.09
C ILE A 729 -10.39 -9.93 -0.56
N ASN A 730 -11.27 -9.13 -1.15
CA ASN A 730 -11.53 -7.75 -0.77
C ASN A 730 -13.03 -7.51 -0.67
N ILE A 731 -13.45 -6.71 0.30
CA ILE A 731 -14.84 -6.29 0.53
C ILE A 731 -15.03 -4.82 0.16
N VAL A 732 -16.20 -4.48 -0.38
CA VAL A 732 -16.56 -3.10 -0.79
C VAL A 732 -17.39 -2.34 0.23
N GLU A 733 -18.24 -3.01 1.02
CA GLU A 733 -19.27 -2.36 1.86
C GLU A 733 -20.36 -1.69 1.01
N GLU A 734 -21.35 -2.47 0.57
CA GLU A 734 -22.39 -1.99 -0.34
C GLU A 734 -23.18 -0.79 0.22
N CYS A 735 -23.36 -0.74 1.54
CA CYS A 735 -24.00 0.39 2.22
C CYS A 735 -23.24 1.72 2.05
N LEU A 736 -21.91 1.68 1.91
CA LEU A 736 -21.07 2.85 1.62
C LEU A 736 -21.19 3.25 0.15
N ARG A 737 -21.11 2.27 -0.76
CA ARG A 737 -21.19 2.48 -2.21
C ARG A 737 -22.52 3.10 -2.64
N LYS A 738 -23.62 2.68 -1.98
CA LYS A 738 -24.97 3.17 -2.25
C LYS A 738 -25.34 4.45 -1.48
N CYS A 739 -24.48 4.91 -0.57
CA CYS A 739 -24.71 6.16 0.12
C CYS A 739 -24.66 7.32 -0.88
N ILE A 740 -25.62 8.25 -0.80
CA ILE A 740 -25.69 9.42 -1.69
C ILE A 740 -24.78 10.58 -1.22
N ALA A 741 -24.20 10.47 -0.04
CA ALA A 741 -23.27 11.45 0.49
C ALA A 741 -21.89 11.28 -0.18
N ASN A 742 -21.76 11.81 -1.39
CA ASN A 742 -20.57 11.66 -2.24
C ASN A 742 -19.64 12.89 -2.21
N GLY A 743 -19.96 13.89 -1.38
CA GLY A 743 -19.18 15.12 -1.23
C GLY A 743 -19.20 16.02 -2.47
N LYS A 744 -18.28 16.97 -2.51
CA LYS A 744 -18.14 18.01 -3.56
C LYS A 744 -17.72 17.47 -4.93
N PHE A 745 -17.24 16.23 -4.98
CA PHE A 745 -16.87 15.53 -6.21
C PHE A 745 -17.92 14.51 -6.66
N GLY A 746 -19.04 14.42 -5.94
CA GLY A 746 -20.18 13.61 -6.36
C GLY A 746 -20.81 14.16 -7.63
N THR A 747 -21.18 13.27 -8.55
CA THR A 747 -22.00 13.59 -9.73
C THR A 747 -23.47 13.45 -9.46
#